data_AF-A0A928VV92-F1
#
_entry.id   AF-A0A928VV92-F1
#
_cell.length_a   1.000
_cell.length_b   1.000
_cell.length_c   1.000
_cell.angle_alpha   90.00
_cell.angle_beta   90.00
_cell.angle_gamma   90.00
#
_symmetry.space_group_name_H-M   'P 1'
#
loop_
_entity.id
_entity.type
_entity.pdbx_description
1 polymer ?
#
loop_
_entity_poly.entity_id
_entity_poly.type
_entity_poly.pdbx_seq_one_letter_code
_entity_poly.pdbx_strand_id
1 'polypeptide(L)'
;MLLSNSGSPTLLAKALDTHPTVISPDTSVLDTISVMSQTRASYVLVMAGDRLLGIFTERDVVRVTCDEVDLTGVTIDKLMTSGVKTIQLDRDTDIFGILSKLRAARIRHLPAVDEGGRVMGVITPHSLRQALNPTDMLQIRQVSSIMVPKVTTATPSTSISQVAQLMAQQRKSSVVICEVETNEDGEGRERRDRQKPLGIITERDIVQYKTLGLNFSQIPARDAMSSPLMPVQKNTPLWEAHQIMQNQRIRRLVVVDEAGYLAGIITQTTLLEAINPVDLNSTVELLQQTIDEKTKALRNANTQMQQEVAQRIEAEAQVRRLNEELQKRVREQVVFIDALHQHQQQLSQLNQAYERFVPRQFLQLLHKNSILDVELGDRVKQEMSILFCDIRSFTSLSESMTPEDNFRFINAYLSRMEPAILDNGGFIDKYLGDAIMALFGRNADDAVKAGIAMLDTLSRYNKTRQLPDRPPIRIGIGINTGDLMLGTVGGQTRMDGTVISDAVNLASRLEGLTKNYGVSLLISDRTFVEMKNQSDYDLRLIDRVQVKGKSEMVSVFEVFNADPPHLREGKLATKTMFEQGLVLYNMGAFEEAKELFDRCYQQNPEDRASTIYLERTRQALKNSLETRNGSHLEIVR
;
A
#
# COMPACT_ATOMS: atom_id res chain seq x y z
N MET A 1 56.64 -3.21 10.13
CA MET A 1 57.29 -1.90 10.28
C MET A 1 56.29 -0.93 10.91
N LEU A 2 56.03 -1.06 12.21
CA LEU A 2 55.27 -0.11 13.03
C LEU A 2 55.84 -0.21 14.45
N LEU A 3 56.88 0.59 14.68
CA LEU A 3 57.40 0.98 15.99
C LEU A 3 57.78 2.46 15.87
N SER A 4 56.81 3.34 16.10
CA SER A 4 57.08 4.74 16.41
C SER A 4 55.80 5.44 16.86
N ASN A 5 55.43 5.25 18.12
CA ASN A 5 54.99 6.33 19.03
C ASN A 5 54.29 5.77 20.28
N SER A 6 55.00 5.82 21.41
CA SER A 6 54.47 6.26 22.71
C SER A 6 55.63 6.24 23.70
N GLY A 7 56.06 7.46 24.08
CA GLY A 7 57.22 7.73 24.92
C GLY A 7 57.02 7.41 26.40
N SER A 8 56.72 6.15 26.72
CA SER A 8 56.80 5.61 28.07
C SER A 8 57.55 4.28 27.99
N PRO A 9 58.72 4.12 28.64
CA PRO A 9 59.42 2.84 28.63
C PRO A 9 58.48 1.75 29.18
N THR A 10 58.39 0.63 28.47
CA THR A 10 57.63 -0.55 28.90
C THR A 10 58.04 -0.92 30.34
N LEU A 11 57.13 -1.50 31.13
CA LEU A 11 57.41 -1.83 32.53
C LEU A 11 58.70 -2.68 32.68
N LEU A 12 58.98 -3.55 31.70
CA LEU A 12 60.23 -4.31 31.62
C LEU A 12 61.47 -3.46 31.37
N ALA A 13 61.39 -2.46 30.50
CA ALA A 13 62.48 -1.51 30.27
C ALA A 13 62.79 -0.69 31.54
N LYS A 14 61.80 -0.44 32.41
CA LYS A 14 62.03 0.17 33.74
C LYS A 14 62.66 -0.79 34.75
N ALA A 15 62.48 -2.09 34.60
CA ALA A 15 62.99 -3.12 35.52
C ALA A 15 64.40 -3.64 35.16
N LEU A 16 64.94 -3.26 34.00
CA LEU A 16 66.25 -3.69 33.52
C LEU A 16 67.34 -2.76 34.07
N ASP A 17 68.29 -3.32 34.81
CA ASP A 17 69.53 -2.62 35.19
C ASP A 17 70.49 -2.65 33.99
N THR A 18 70.58 -1.52 33.27
CA THR A 18 71.33 -1.41 32.00
C THR A 18 72.82 -1.17 32.21
N HIS A 19 73.30 -0.95 33.44
CA HIS A 19 74.70 -0.65 33.74
C HIS A 19 75.27 -1.62 34.80
N PRO A 20 75.27 -2.93 34.53
CA PRO A 20 75.81 -3.91 35.47
C PRO A 20 77.32 -3.72 35.66
N THR A 21 77.84 -4.04 36.84
CA THR A 21 79.29 -4.05 37.08
C THR A 21 79.94 -5.25 36.39
N VAL A 22 80.93 -5.00 35.54
CA VAL A 22 81.58 -6.01 34.68
C VAL A 22 83.09 -6.08 34.97
N ILE A 23 83.66 -7.27 34.95
CA ILE A 23 85.10 -7.54 35.17
C ILE A 23 85.66 -8.55 34.14
N SER A 24 86.98 -8.52 33.91
CA SER A 24 87.71 -9.45 33.03
C SER A 24 87.95 -10.81 33.73
N PRO A 25 87.95 -11.96 33.03
CA PRO A 25 88.24 -13.27 33.62
C PRO A 25 89.61 -13.37 34.31
N ASP A 26 90.59 -12.58 33.88
CA ASP A 26 91.94 -12.59 34.44
C ASP A 26 92.08 -11.74 35.73
N THR A 27 91.00 -11.07 36.15
CA THR A 27 91.00 -10.24 37.37
C THR A 27 91.14 -11.13 38.60
N SER A 28 91.95 -10.71 39.57
CA SER A 28 92.06 -11.43 40.84
C SER A 28 90.72 -11.43 41.59
N VAL A 29 90.45 -12.52 42.31
CA VAL A 29 89.26 -12.65 43.17
C VAL A 29 89.23 -11.58 44.26
N LEU A 30 90.40 -11.21 44.82
CA LEU A 30 90.49 -10.17 45.85
C LEU A 30 90.15 -8.78 45.30
N ASP A 31 90.63 -8.45 44.10
CA ASP A 31 90.29 -7.21 43.41
C ASP A 31 88.80 -7.18 43.06
N THR A 32 88.24 -8.32 42.65
CA THR A 32 86.80 -8.48 42.37
C THR A 32 85.93 -8.20 43.61
N ILE A 33 86.30 -8.74 44.77
CA ILE A 33 85.60 -8.50 46.04
C ILE A 33 85.70 -7.01 46.44
N SER A 34 86.87 -6.40 46.23
CA SER A 34 87.08 -4.97 46.47
C SER A 34 86.16 -4.11 45.59
N VAL A 35 86.07 -4.41 44.30
CA VAL A 35 85.16 -3.74 43.35
C VAL A 35 83.70 -3.87 43.81
N MET A 36 83.26 -5.08 44.18
CA MET A 36 81.90 -5.30 44.71
C MET A 36 81.59 -4.46 45.95
N SER A 37 82.54 -4.36 46.88
CA SER A 37 82.38 -3.57 48.10
C SER A 37 82.34 -2.06 47.82
N GLN A 38 83.18 -1.57 46.89
CA GLN A 38 83.27 -0.15 46.56
C GLN A 38 82.03 0.34 45.79
N THR A 39 81.52 -0.47 44.86
CA THR A 39 80.32 -0.13 44.07
C THR A 39 79.01 -0.51 44.77
N ARG A 40 79.08 -1.18 45.93
CA ARG A 40 77.94 -1.81 46.63
C ARG A 40 77.14 -2.75 45.71
N ALA A 41 77.81 -3.37 44.75
CA ALA A 41 77.18 -4.28 43.81
C ALA A 41 76.97 -5.66 44.45
N SER A 42 75.73 -6.16 44.39
CA SER A 42 75.39 -7.50 44.90
C SER A 42 75.89 -8.65 44.01
N TYR A 43 76.39 -8.32 42.82
CA TYR A 43 76.94 -9.24 41.84
C TYR A 43 77.88 -8.49 40.89
N VAL A 44 78.75 -9.24 40.22
CA VAL A 44 79.53 -8.78 39.06
C VAL A 44 79.42 -9.81 37.93
N LEU A 45 79.42 -9.32 36.70
CA LEU A 45 79.46 -10.16 35.50
C LEU A 45 80.90 -10.33 35.03
N VAL A 46 81.30 -11.58 34.78
CA VAL A 46 82.62 -11.90 34.22
C VAL A 46 82.47 -12.02 32.72
N MET A 47 83.13 -11.11 31.98
CA MET A 47 82.98 -10.95 30.53
C MET A 47 84.34 -11.06 29.83
N ALA A 48 84.40 -11.79 28.72
CA ALA A 48 85.52 -11.74 27.79
C ALA A 48 85.08 -11.03 26.51
N GLY A 49 85.42 -9.75 26.39
CA GLY A 49 84.83 -8.86 25.37
C GLY A 49 83.32 -8.77 25.57
N ASP A 50 82.55 -9.04 24.51
CA ASP A 50 81.09 -9.00 24.53
C ASP A 50 80.42 -10.30 25.00
N ARG A 51 81.22 -11.32 25.38
CA ARG A 51 80.71 -12.64 25.78
C ARG A 51 80.65 -12.81 27.29
N LEU A 52 79.46 -13.14 27.80
CA LEU A 52 79.24 -13.51 29.20
C LEU A 52 79.81 -14.89 29.49
N LEU A 53 80.80 -14.95 30.38
CA LEU A 53 81.44 -16.20 30.81
C LEU A 53 80.85 -16.71 32.14
N GLY A 54 80.55 -15.80 33.06
CA GLY A 54 80.07 -16.18 34.39
C GLY A 54 79.50 -15.01 35.19
N ILE A 55 78.91 -15.33 36.34
CA ILE A 55 78.48 -14.36 37.35
C ILE A 55 79.14 -14.71 38.68
N PHE A 56 79.58 -13.69 39.41
CA PHE A 56 80.10 -13.83 40.76
C PHE A 56 79.27 -12.95 41.70
N THR A 57 78.72 -13.56 42.75
CA THR A 57 77.75 -12.92 43.64
C THR A 57 78.25 -12.87 45.08
N GLU A 58 77.60 -12.08 45.93
CA GLU A 58 77.88 -12.07 47.38
C GLU A 58 77.81 -13.48 48.01
N ARG A 59 76.99 -14.38 47.45
CA ARG A 59 76.91 -15.76 47.91
C ARG A 59 78.19 -16.55 47.58
N ASP A 60 78.81 -16.27 46.44
CA ASP A 60 80.07 -16.87 46.06
C ASP A 60 81.20 -16.34 46.93
N VAL A 61 81.18 -15.04 47.30
CA VAL A 61 82.12 -14.46 48.28
C VAL A 61 82.03 -15.18 49.64
N VAL A 62 80.82 -15.40 50.14
CA VAL A 62 80.59 -16.15 51.39
C VAL A 62 81.10 -17.59 51.25
N ARG A 63 80.82 -18.28 50.14
CA ARG A 63 81.30 -19.66 49.90
C ARG A 63 82.82 -19.72 49.94
N VAL A 64 83.49 -18.86 49.18
CA VAL A 64 84.95 -18.83 49.05
C VAL A 64 85.63 -18.47 50.39
N THR A 65 84.99 -17.67 51.23
CA THR A 65 85.49 -17.34 52.58
C THR A 65 85.36 -18.52 53.57
N CYS A 66 84.37 -19.39 53.39
CA CYS A 66 84.17 -20.57 54.24
C CYS A 66 85.12 -21.73 53.92
N ASP A 67 85.63 -21.82 52.69
CA ASP A 67 86.42 -22.96 52.22
C ASP A 67 87.93 -22.84 52.56
N GLU A 68 88.35 -21.84 53.35
CA GLU A 68 89.76 -21.55 53.76
C GLU A 68 90.79 -21.58 52.60
N VAL A 69 90.35 -21.24 51.39
CA VAL A 69 91.19 -21.24 50.19
C VAL A 69 92.12 -20.03 50.22
N ASP A 70 93.43 -20.23 50.00
CA ASP A 70 94.36 -19.11 49.76
C ASP A 70 94.04 -18.47 48.41
N LEU A 71 93.54 -17.24 48.45
CA LEU A 71 93.05 -16.49 47.28
C LEU A 71 94.15 -15.66 46.60
N THR A 72 95.38 -15.72 47.09
CA THR A 72 96.50 -14.98 46.50
C THR A 72 96.82 -15.52 45.09
N GLY A 73 96.68 -14.67 44.07
CA GLY A 73 96.95 -15.03 42.68
C GLY A 73 95.86 -15.87 41.99
N VAL A 74 94.71 -16.11 42.64
CA VAL A 74 93.57 -16.80 42.01
C VAL A 74 92.76 -15.80 41.17
N THR A 75 92.50 -16.19 39.92
CA THR A 75 91.69 -15.44 38.94
C THR A 75 90.21 -15.80 39.05
N ILE A 76 89.34 -14.84 38.71
CA ILE A 76 87.89 -14.97 38.92
C ILE A 76 87.24 -16.05 38.04
N ASP A 77 87.82 -16.35 36.88
CA ASP A 77 87.36 -17.41 35.97
C ASP A 77 87.26 -18.79 36.63
N LYS A 78 88.13 -19.07 37.62
CA LYS A 78 88.15 -20.35 38.34
C LYS A 78 87.05 -20.47 39.40
N LEU A 79 86.49 -19.35 39.89
CA LEU A 79 85.54 -19.33 41.00
C LEU A 79 84.15 -18.79 40.64
N MET A 80 83.99 -18.19 39.46
CA MET A 80 82.70 -17.71 38.97
C MET A 80 81.71 -18.86 38.75
N THR A 81 80.41 -18.55 38.87
CA THR A 81 79.38 -19.47 38.41
C THR A 81 79.32 -19.43 36.88
N SER A 82 79.80 -20.48 36.23
CA SER A 82 79.74 -20.67 34.77
C SER A 82 78.38 -21.21 34.33
N GLY A 83 77.99 -20.97 33.06
CA GLY A 83 76.68 -21.37 32.54
C GLY A 83 75.52 -20.52 33.08
N VAL A 84 75.70 -19.21 33.11
CA VAL A 84 74.69 -18.26 33.62
C VAL A 84 73.41 -18.38 32.80
N LYS A 85 72.28 -18.60 33.49
CA LYS A 85 70.98 -18.57 32.84
C LYS A 85 70.69 -17.15 32.39
N THR A 86 70.46 -16.95 31.11
CA THR A 86 70.10 -15.67 30.52
C THR A 86 68.64 -15.67 30.06
N ILE A 87 68.10 -14.49 29.80
CA ILE A 87 66.79 -14.32 29.17
C ILE A 87 66.90 -13.41 27.96
N GLN A 88 66.29 -13.80 26.86
CA GLN A 88 66.10 -12.91 25.72
C GLN A 88 64.77 -12.18 25.94
N LEU A 89 64.80 -10.85 25.92
CA LEU A 89 63.61 -10.02 26.11
C LEU A 89 62.93 -9.85 24.75
N ASP A 90 61.82 -10.56 24.52
CA ASP A 90 60.96 -10.39 23.35
C ASP A 90 59.74 -9.50 23.68
N ARG A 91 58.88 -9.26 22.68
CA ARG A 91 57.68 -8.42 22.86
C ARG A 91 56.61 -9.05 23.77
N ASP A 92 56.66 -10.37 23.97
CA ASP A 92 55.68 -11.13 24.74
C ASP A 92 56.19 -11.49 26.15
N THR A 93 57.43 -11.09 26.47
CA THR A 93 58.04 -11.35 27.77
C THR A 93 57.37 -10.48 28.82
N ASP A 94 56.63 -11.10 29.73
CA ASP A 94 55.95 -10.42 30.83
C ASP A 94 56.75 -10.45 32.15
N ILE A 95 56.60 -9.40 32.97
CA ILE A 95 57.23 -9.23 34.28
C ILE A 95 56.95 -10.41 35.20
N PHE A 96 55.71 -10.92 35.21
CA PHE A 96 55.34 -12.04 36.07
C PHE A 96 55.99 -13.35 35.59
N GLY A 97 56.15 -13.52 34.27
CA GLY A 97 56.92 -14.61 33.68
C GLY A 97 58.39 -14.60 34.13
N ILE A 98 59.01 -13.42 34.21
CA ILE A 98 60.39 -13.27 34.69
C ILE A 98 60.48 -13.58 36.20
N LEU A 99 59.55 -13.08 37.02
CA LEU A 99 59.48 -13.41 38.45
C LEU A 99 59.38 -14.92 38.70
N SER A 100 58.56 -15.61 37.90
CA SER A 100 58.43 -17.07 37.96
C SER A 100 59.73 -17.78 37.60
N LYS A 101 60.41 -17.35 36.52
CA LYS A 101 61.72 -17.91 36.10
C LYS A 101 62.80 -17.71 37.17
N LEU A 102 62.89 -16.53 37.80
CA LEU A 102 63.81 -16.26 38.92
C LEU A 102 63.57 -17.22 40.09
N ARG A 103 62.30 -17.41 40.48
CA ARG A 103 61.91 -18.30 41.59
C ARG A 103 62.17 -19.77 41.26
N ALA A 104 61.78 -20.22 40.08
CA ALA A 104 61.95 -21.61 39.63
C ALA A 104 63.43 -21.99 39.51
N ALA A 105 64.26 -21.09 39.00
CA ALA A 105 65.71 -21.30 38.90
C ALA A 105 66.47 -21.05 40.21
N ARG A 106 65.81 -20.54 41.27
CA ARG A 106 66.40 -20.16 42.57
C ARG A 106 67.59 -19.18 42.44
N ILE A 107 67.51 -18.28 41.48
CA ILE A 107 68.52 -17.22 41.24
C ILE A 107 67.91 -15.85 41.53
N ARG A 108 68.77 -14.87 41.86
CA ARG A 108 68.36 -13.49 42.19
C ARG A 108 68.77 -12.46 41.14
N HIS A 109 69.61 -12.88 40.21
CA HIS A 109 70.22 -12.05 39.18
C HIS A 109 70.09 -12.79 37.87
N LEU A 110 69.32 -12.25 36.93
CA LEU A 110 69.08 -12.85 35.63
C LEU A 110 69.54 -11.89 34.54
N PRO A 111 70.69 -12.14 33.90
CA PRO A 111 71.16 -11.32 32.79
C PRO A 111 70.23 -11.42 31.58
N ALA A 112 69.87 -10.27 31.04
CA ALA A 112 69.12 -10.15 29.80
C ALA A 112 70.09 -10.01 28.62
N VAL A 113 69.80 -10.72 27.52
CA VAL A 113 70.62 -10.72 26.30
C VAL A 113 69.81 -10.30 25.08
N ASP A 114 70.49 -9.71 24.09
CA ASP A 114 69.91 -9.40 22.77
C ASP A 114 69.83 -10.66 21.88
N GLU A 115 69.26 -10.51 20.67
CA GLU A 115 69.19 -11.59 19.65
C GLU A 115 70.56 -12.15 19.26
N GLY A 116 71.63 -11.37 19.43
CA GLY A 116 73.02 -11.76 19.18
C GLY A 116 73.72 -12.37 20.39
N GLY A 117 73.03 -12.52 21.54
CA GLY A 117 73.58 -13.07 22.77
C GLY A 117 74.43 -12.09 23.60
N ARG A 118 74.41 -10.80 23.28
CA ARG A 118 75.12 -9.75 24.03
C ARG A 118 74.31 -9.30 25.23
N VAL A 119 74.95 -9.07 26.38
CA VAL A 119 74.27 -8.68 27.62
C VAL A 119 73.77 -7.24 27.52
N MET A 120 72.46 -7.07 27.65
CA MET A 120 71.79 -5.77 27.68
C MET A 120 71.69 -5.18 29.09
N GLY A 121 71.68 -6.04 30.11
CA GLY A 121 71.51 -5.66 31.50
C GLY A 121 71.16 -6.84 32.39
N VAL A 122 70.77 -6.59 33.64
CA VAL A 122 70.36 -7.64 34.58
C VAL A 122 69.04 -7.29 35.24
N ILE A 123 68.19 -8.30 35.43
CA ILE A 123 66.91 -8.15 36.11
C ILE A 123 66.99 -8.81 37.49
N THR A 124 66.50 -8.10 38.50
CA THR A 124 66.47 -8.57 39.90
C THR A 124 65.06 -8.50 40.49
N PRO A 125 64.73 -9.27 41.53
CA PRO A 125 63.46 -9.12 42.26
C PRO A 125 63.26 -7.72 42.88
N HIS A 126 64.33 -6.95 43.06
CA HIS A 126 64.24 -5.57 43.53
C HIS A 126 63.80 -4.63 42.41
N SER A 127 64.44 -4.73 41.23
CA SER A 127 64.10 -3.89 40.08
C SER A 127 62.68 -4.17 39.55
N LEU A 128 62.23 -5.43 39.58
CA LEU A 128 60.85 -5.80 39.23
C LEU A 128 59.81 -5.19 40.19
N ARG A 129 60.11 -5.11 41.49
CA ARG A 129 59.21 -4.47 42.48
C ARG A 129 59.13 -2.95 42.32
N GLN A 130 60.22 -2.30 41.93
CA GLN A 130 60.20 -0.85 41.67
C GLN A 130 59.42 -0.50 40.40
N ALA A 131 59.42 -1.39 39.40
CA ALA A 131 58.67 -1.18 38.17
C ALA A 131 57.14 -1.33 38.33
N LEU A 132 56.69 -2.18 39.27
CA LEU A 132 55.28 -2.38 39.59
C LEU A 132 54.80 -1.29 40.57
N ASN A 133 54.20 -0.21 40.07
CA ASN A 133 53.57 0.83 40.91
C ASN A 133 52.38 0.22 41.70
N PRO A 134 52.36 0.29 43.05
CA PRO A 134 51.26 -0.29 43.86
C PRO A 134 49.88 0.37 43.64
N THR A 135 49.86 1.56 43.01
CA THR A 135 48.68 2.44 42.91
C THR A 135 47.66 1.99 41.86
N ASP A 136 48.10 1.37 40.77
CA ASP A 136 47.22 0.97 39.65
C ASP A 136 46.33 -0.22 40.04
N MET A 137 46.80 -1.07 40.95
CA MET A 137 46.11 -2.28 41.39
C MET A 137 44.91 -1.98 42.32
N LEU A 138 44.95 -0.84 43.03
CA LEU A 138 43.86 -0.41 43.90
C LEU A 138 42.69 0.23 43.12
N GLN A 139 42.86 0.57 41.84
CA GLN A 139 41.80 1.15 41.02
C GLN A 139 40.75 0.15 40.55
N ILE A 140 41.11 -1.14 40.46
CA ILE A 140 40.29 -2.20 39.84
C ILE A 140 39.36 -2.86 40.87
N ARG A 141 39.54 -2.60 42.17
CA ARG A 141 38.80 -3.24 43.27
C ARG A 141 37.99 -2.22 44.08
N GLN A 142 36.90 -2.69 44.69
CA GLN A 142 36.02 -1.88 45.55
C GLN A 142 36.21 -2.24 47.03
N VAL A 143 35.85 -1.30 47.92
CA VAL A 143 35.89 -1.46 49.39
C VAL A 143 35.14 -2.71 49.86
N SER A 144 34.00 -3.03 49.25
CA SER A 144 33.21 -4.22 49.53
C SER A 144 34.00 -5.53 49.44
N SER A 145 35.04 -5.58 48.60
CA SER A 145 35.79 -6.81 48.31
C SER A 145 36.81 -7.20 49.38
N ILE A 146 37.16 -6.27 50.29
CA ILE A 146 38.17 -6.50 51.33
C ILE A 146 37.81 -5.92 52.71
N MET A 147 36.70 -5.19 52.83
CA MET A 147 36.27 -4.64 54.12
C MET A 147 36.02 -5.75 55.15
N VAL A 148 36.25 -5.45 56.43
CA VAL A 148 35.90 -6.35 57.52
C VAL A 148 34.46 -6.01 57.97
N PRO A 149 33.47 -6.90 57.74
CA PRO A 149 32.07 -6.59 58.01
C PRO A 149 31.72 -6.63 59.51
N LYS A 150 32.46 -7.41 60.32
CA LYS A 150 32.24 -7.51 61.77
C LYS A 150 32.99 -6.42 62.52
N VAL A 151 32.34 -5.27 62.70
CA VAL A 151 32.89 -4.10 63.38
C VAL A 151 32.52 -4.12 64.87
N THR A 152 33.47 -3.80 65.74
CA THR A 152 33.19 -3.60 67.18
C THR A 152 32.57 -2.23 67.39
N THR A 153 31.38 -2.19 67.99
CA THR A 153 30.61 -0.95 68.20
C THR A 153 30.28 -0.70 69.67
N ALA A 154 30.03 0.57 70.01
CA ALA A 154 29.57 1.01 71.33
C ALA A 154 28.54 2.14 71.19
N THR A 155 27.71 2.36 72.21
CA THR A 155 26.71 3.44 72.20
C THR A 155 27.32 4.78 72.62
N PRO A 156 26.70 5.93 72.29
CA PRO A 156 27.26 7.25 72.58
C PRO A 156 27.38 7.56 74.08
N SER A 157 26.59 6.87 74.91
CA SER A 157 26.61 6.98 76.38
C SER A 157 27.62 6.05 77.06
N THR A 158 28.25 5.12 76.32
CA THR A 158 29.26 4.22 76.88
C THR A 158 30.47 5.02 77.37
N SER A 159 30.97 4.76 78.57
CA SER A 159 32.13 5.50 79.11
C SER A 159 33.42 5.14 78.37
N ILE A 160 34.41 6.05 78.34
CA ILE A 160 35.74 5.76 77.74
C ILE A 160 36.38 4.53 78.40
N SER A 161 36.21 4.34 79.71
CA SER A 161 36.73 3.17 80.42
C SER A 161 36.19 1.84 79.87
N GLN A 162 34.90 1.80 79.55
CA GLN A 162 34.25 0.63 78.94
C GLN A 162 34.66 0.45 77.47
N VAL A 163 34.82 1.55 76.71
CA VAL A 163 35.35 1.49 75.34
C VAL A 163 36.78 0.92 75.31
N ALA A 164 37.64 1.35 76.23
CA ALA A 164 39.00 0.83 76.37
C ALA A 164 39.01 -0.66 76.75
N GLN A 165 38.09 -1.08 77.62
CA GLN A 165 37.90 -2.49 77.98
C GLN A 165 37.45 -3.32 76.77
N LEU A 166 36.52 -2.81 75.95
CA LEU A 166 36.09 -3.47 74.71
C LEU A 166 37.24 -3.65 73.71
N MET A 167 38.09 -2.62 73.53
CA MET A 167 39.29 -2.72 72.69
C MET A 167 40.24 -3.82 73.16
N ALA A 168 40.53 -3.85 74.46
CA ALA A 168 41.44 -4.82 75.06
C ALA A 168 40.90 -6.26 74.99
N GLN A 169 39.63 -6.48 75.34
CA GLN A 169 39.00 -7.81 75.34
C GLN A 169 38.87 -8.40 73.94
N GLN A 170 38.50 -7.58 72.95
CA GLN A 170 38.28 -8.04 71.57
C GLN A 170 39.55 -7.96 70.70
N ARG A 171 40.68 -7.51 71.26
CA ARG A 171 41.96 -7.26 70.55
C ARG A 171 41.76 -6.41 69.29
N LYS A 172 40.99 -5.33 69.41
CA LYS A 172 40.70 -4.40 68.31
C LYS A 172 41.29 -3.03 68.62
N SER A 173 41.87 -2.40 67.60
CA SER A 173 42.55 -1.11 67.74
C SER A 173 41.64 0.11 67.58
N SER A 174 40.33 -0.10 67.34
CA SER A 174 39.29 0.93 67.30
C SER A 174 37.91 0.36 67.59
N VAL A 175 37.03 1.23 68.06
CA VAL A 175 35.60 0.97 68.28
C VAL A 175 34.82 2.08 67.58
N VAL A 176 33.81 1.71 66.80
CA VAL A 176 32.93 2.67 66.13
C VAL A 176 31.75 2.98 67.05
N ILE A 177 31.51 4.26 67.32
CA ILE A 177 30.42 4.72 68.16
C ILE A 177 29.19 4.89 67.28
N CYS A 178 28.13 4.14 67.58
CA CYS A 178 26.92 4.09 66.76
C CYS A 178 25.67 4.41 67.57
N GLU A 179 24.71 5.06 66.92
CA GLU A 179 23.33 5.14 67.38
C GLU A 179 22.55 3.95 66.82
N VAL A 180 21.75 3.31 67.66
CA VAL A 180 20.92 2.18 67.25
C VAL A 180 19.55 2.74 66.91
N GLU A 181 19.16 2.69 65.64
CA GLU A 181 17.79 3.01 65.24
C GLU A 181 16.93 1.74 65.37
N THR A 182 16.03 1.74 66.34
CA THR A 182 14.98 0.72 66.46
C THR A 182 13.82 1.11 65.58
N ASN A 183 13.74 0.56 64.36
CA ASN A 183 12.52 0.69 63.55
C ASN A 183 11.45 -0.22 64.14
N GLU A 184 10.45 0.36 64.82
CA GLU A 184 9.17 -0.29 65.09
C GLU A 184 8.30 -0.22 63.84
N ASP A 185 8.56 -1.09 62.86
CA ASP A 185 7.61 -1.37 61.80
C ASP A 185 7.28 -2.86 61.80
N GLY A 186 6.00 -3.16 62.03
CA GLY A 186 5.48 -4.51 62.12
C GLY A 186 5.57 -5.22 60.77
N GLU A 187 6.50 -6.17 60.66
CA GLU A 187 6.36 -7.43 59.93
C GLU A 187 7.64 -8.27 60.06
N GLY A 188 7.65 -9.16 61.05
CA GLY A 188 8.14 -10.54 61.01
C GLY A 188 9.38 -10.98 60.19
N ARG A 189 10.36 -10.12 59.89
CA ARG A 189 11.65 -10.55 59.32
C ARG A 189 12.81 -10.15 60.23
N GLU A 190 13.72 -11.09 60.42
CA GLU A 190 14.81 -11.09 61.41
C GLU A 190 15.47 -9.71 61.60
N ARG A 191 15.32 -9.19 62.82
CA ARG A 191 15.90 -7.93 63.33
C ARG A 191 17.42 -7.93 63.16
N ARG A 192 17.94 -7.07 62.29
CA ARG A 192 19.30 -6.52 62.45
C ARG A 192 19.14 -5.08 62.89
N ASP A 193 19.49 -4.80 64.14
CA ASP A 193 19.64 -3.45 64.67
C ASP A 193 20.52 -2.66 63.71
N ARG A 194 19.92 -1.70 62.98
CA ARG A 194 20.65 -0.89 62.01
C ARG A 194 21.41 0.18 62.81
N GLN A 195 22.73 0.13 62.72
CA GLN A 195 23.62 0.98 63.49
C GLN A 195 24.11 2.13 62.64
N LYS A 196 23.80 3.37 63.04
CA LYS A 196 24.25 4.59 62.36
C LYS A 196 25.56 5.07 62.99
N PRO A 197 26.69 5.08 62.25
CA PRO A 197 27.97 5.45 62.83
C PRO A 197 28.06 6.97 63.05
N LEU A 198 28.35 7.38 64.28
CA LEU A 198 28.49 8.79 64.69
C LEU A 198 29.95 9.23 64.86
N GLY A 199 30.81 8.31 65.33
CA GLY A 199 32.21 8.61 65.62
C GLY A 199 33.06 7.36 65.70
N ILE A 200 34.38 7.53 65.81
CA ILE A 200 35.32 6.44 66.05
C ILE A 200 36.27 6.82 67.18
N ILE A 201 36.56 5.86 68.07
CA ILE A 201 37.60 5.98 69.08
C ILE A 201 38.68 4.96 68.76
N THR A 202 39.93 5.38 68.84
CA THR A 202 41.12 4.55 68.57
C THR A 202 42.02 4.45 69.81
N GLU A 203 42.94 3.49 69.80
CA GLU A 203 43.95 3.35 70.86
C GLU A 203 44.74 4.65 71.11
N ARG A 204 45.01 5.42 70.05
CA ARG A 204 45.72 6.70 70.14
C ARG A 204 44.95 7.70 70.98
N ASP A 205 43.64 7.76 70.81
CA ASP A 205 42.76 8.68 71.52
C ASP A 205 42.75 8.32 73.02
N ILE A 206 42.66 7.03 73.35
CA ILE A 206 42.72 6.55 74.75
C ILE A 206 44.04 6.93 75.42
N VAL A 207 45.17 6.75 74.72
CA VAL A 207 46.50 7.12 75.24
C VAL A 207 46.60 8.64 75.46
N GLN A 208 46.10 9.43 74.50
CA GLN A 208 46.09 10.90 74.60
C GLN A 208 45.24 11.38 75.78
N TYR A 209 44.02 10.86 75.96
CA TYR A 209 43.15 11.23 77.08
C TYR A 209 43.73 10.84 78.44
N LYS A 210 44.50 9.75 78.53
CA LYS A 210 45.16 9.33 79.78
C LYS A 210 46.26 10.30 80.18
N THR A 211 46.95 10.85 79.18
CA THR A 211 48.03 11.83 79.36
C THR A 211 47.48 13.17 79.86
N LEU A 212 46.21 13.49 79.54
CA LEU A 212 45.51 14.71 79.95
C LEU A 212 44.86 14.62 81.35
N GLY A 213 45.02 13.52 82.09
CA GLY A 213 44.53 13.38 83.46
C GLY A 213 43.00 13.28 83.61
N LEU A 214 42.30 12.94 82.52
CA LEU A 214 40.84 12.87 82.48
C LEU A 214 40.29 11.62 83.19
N ASN A 215 39.15 11.76 83.88
CA ASN A 215 38.48 10.63 84.53
C ASN A 215 37.64 9.82 83.53
N PHE A 216 38.19 8.69 83.08
CA PHE A 216 37.60 7.82 82.05
C PHE A 216 36.25 7.19 82.40
N SER A 217 35.88 7.17 83.69
CA SER A 217 34.60 6.62 84.14
C SER A 217 33.44 7.60 83.99
N GLN A 218 33.71 8.90 83.83
CA GLN A 218 32.68 9.95 83.78
C GLN A 218 32.48 10.54 82.39
N ILE A 219 33.42 10.32 81.45
CA ILE A 219 33.33 10.88 80.10
C ILE A 219 32.62 9.88 79.18
N PRO A 220 31.48 10.25 78.58
CA PRO A 220 30.80 9.41 77.61
C PRO A 220 31.53 9.44 76.25
N ALA A 221 31.41 8.35 75.49
CA ALA A 221 32.10 8.18 74.21
C ALA A 221 31.78 9.29 73.20
N ARG A 222 30.57 9.88 73.24
CA ARG A 222 30.20 11.01 72.37
C ARG A 222 31.09 12.24 72.49
N ASP A 223 31.65 12.48 73.68
CA ASP A 223 32.46 13.66 73.96
C ASP A 223 33.95 13.41 73.65
N ALA A 224 34.31 12.17 73.32
CA ALA A 224 35.69 11.71 73.12
C ALA A 224 35.92 11.02 71.76
N MET A 225 34.89 10.88 70.94
CA MET A 225 35.00 10.28 69.61
C MET A 225 35.48 11.29 68.57
N SER A 226 36.24 10.82 67.59
CA SER A 226 36.52 11.61 66.39
C SER A 226 35.22 11.75 65.58
N SER A 227 34.73 12.98 65.44
CA SER A 227 33.50 13.35 64.72
C SER A 227 33.65 14.74 64.07
N PRO A 228 33.08 15.00 62.88
CA PRO A 228 32.26 14.10 62.06
C PRO A 228 33.09 13.00 61.37
N LEU A 229 32.51 11.80 61.27
CA LEU A 229 33.10 10.72 60.47
C LEU A 229 33.03 11.06 58.98
N MET A 230 34.07 10.67 58.24
CA MET A 230 34.01 10.56 56.78
C MET A 230 33.88 9.08 56.40
N PRO A 231 32.66 8.52 56.36
CA PRO A 231 32.48 7.14 55.94
C PRO A 231 32.67 7.02 54.42
N VAL A 232 33.08 5.83 53.97
CA VAL A 232 33.12 5.46 52.55
C VAL A 232 31.98 4.49 52.23
N GLN A 233 31.48 4.52 50.99
CA GLN A 233 30.45 3.57 50.56
C GLN A 233 31.07 2.21 50.20
N LYS A 234 30.26 1.14 50.24
CA LYS A 234 30.69 -0.21 49.85
C LYS A 234 31.27 -0.29 48.43
N ASN A 235 30.75 0.51 47.51
CA ASN A 235 31.13 0.57 46.10
C ASN A 235 32.31 1.53 45.82
N THR A 236 32.80 2.26 46.82
CA THR A 236 33.95 3.16 46.67
C THR A 236 35.18 2.36 46.18
N PRO A 237 35.89 2.82 45.15
CA PRO A 237 37.15 2.21 44.71
C PRO A 237 38.20 2.18 45.82
N LEU A 238 39.01 1.12 45.90
CA LEU A 238 40.05 1.00 46.93
C LEU A 238 41.11 2.09 46.84
N TRP A 239 41.39 2.58 45.63
CA TRP A 239 42.31 3.69 45.41
C TRP A 239 41.83 4.95 46.12
N GLU A 240 40.53 5.25 46.05
CA GLU A 240 39.92 6.43 46.65
C GLU A 240 39.94 6.30 48.18
N ALA A 241 39.61 5.12 48.71
CA ALA A 241 39.75 4.82 50.13
C ALA A 241 41.21 4.97 50.62
N HIS A 242 42.19 4.53 49.83
CA HIS A 242 43.62 4.72 50.12
C HIS A 242 44.02 6.19 50.11
N GLN A 243 43.52 6.97 49.14
CA GLN A 243 43.81 8.39 49.02
C GLN A 243 43.24 9.19 50.20
N ILE A 244 42.01 8.88 50.63
CA ILE A 244 41.39 9.48 51.81
C ILE A 244 42.24 9.21 53.06
N MET A 245 42.69 7.95 53.25
CA MET A 245 43.57 7.59 54.38
C MET A 245 44.88 8.39 54.38
N GLN A 246 45.54 8.55 53.23
CA GLN A 246 46.79 9.31 53.10
C GLN A 246 46.58 10.81 53.36
N ASN A 247 45.60 11.41 52.70
CA ASN A 247 45.33 12.84 52.78
C ASN A 247 44.95 13.28 54.20
N GLN A 248 44.16 12.46 54.90
CA GLN A 248 43.73 12.76 56.27
C GLN A 248 44.67 12.19 57.34
N ARG A 249 45.74 11.49 56.94
CA ARG A 249 46.70 10.82 57.83
C ARG A 249 46.03 9.88 58.85
N ILE A 250 44.95 9.23 58.42
CA ILE A 250 44.20 8.23 59.21
C ILE A 250 44.46 6.83 58.65
N ARG A 251 44.39 5.82 59.50
CA ARG A 251 44.75 4.43 59.14
C ARG A 251 43.55 3.51 58.96
N ARG A 252 42.34 4.04 59.12
CA ARG A 252 41.09 3.29 59.15
C ARG A 252 39.94 4.17 58.66
N LEU A 253 39.02 3.58 57.91
CA LEU A 253 37.81 4.22 57.42
C LEU A 253 36.60 3.35 57.75
N VAL A 254 35.54 3.99 58.21
CA VAL A 254 34.24 3.34 58.45
C VAL A 254 33.54 3.19 57.10
N VAL A 255 32.99 2.02 56.83
CA VAL A 255 32.24 1.72 55.61
C VAL A 255 30.76 1.72 55.91
N VAL A 256 29.96 2.38 55.08
CA VAL A 256 28.50 2.43 55.18
C VAL A 256 27.81 1.88 53.94
N ASP A 257 26.55 1.47 54.08
CA ASP A 257 25.68 1.15 52.95
C ASP A 257 25.06 2.41 52.31
N GLU A 258 24.25 2.23 51.26
CA GLU A 258 23.59 3.32 50.54
C GLU A 258 22.65 4.14 51.44
N ALA A 259 22.12 3.54 52.50
CA ALA A 259 21.24 4.18 53.47
C ALA A 259 22.02 4.83 54.64
N GLY A 260 23.36 4.77 54.65
CA GLY A 260 24.22 5.40 55.64
C GLY A 260 24.45 4.58 56.90
N TYR A 261 24.04 3.31 56.94
CA TYR A 261 24.24 2.43 58.09
C TYR A 261 25.58 1.69 58.01
N LEU A 262 26.11 1.33 59.18
CA LEU A 262 27.40 0.67 59.32
C LEU A 262 27.43 -0.67 58.57
N ALA A 263 28.38 -0.77 57.64
CA ALA A 263 28.59 -1.93 56.79
C ALA A 263 29.89 -2.67 57.09
N GLY A 264 30.92 -1.95 57.55
CA GLY A 264 32.24 -2.53 57.75
C GLY A 264 33.29 -1.49 58.17
N ILE A 265 34.53 -1.95 58.28
CA ILE A 265 35.71 -1.09 58.44
C ILE A 265 36.80 -1.55 57.49
N ILE A 266 37.54 -0.61 56.93
CA ILE A 266 38.73 -0.88 56.12
C ILE A 266 39.95 -0.22 56.79
N THR A 267 41.06 -0.94 56.80
CA THR A 267 42.33 -0.49 57.39
C THR A 267 43.44 -0.42 56.35
N GLN A 268 44.50 0.32 56.65
CA GLN A 268 45.68 0.39 55.78
C GLN A 268 46.32 -1.01 55.56
N THR A 269 46.28 -1.89 56.55
CA THR A 269 46.81 -3.27 56.43
C THR A 269 45.97 -4.11 55.47
N THR A 270 44.64 -4.07 55.58
CA THR A 270 43.73 -4.78 54.66
C THR A 270 43.85 -4.27 53.22
N LEU A 271 44.20 -2.99 53.01
CA LEU A 271 44.50 -2.44 51.69
C LEU A 271 45.80 -3.02 51.08
N LEU A 272 46.82 -3.26 51.90
CA LEU A 272 48.10 -3.83 51.46
C LEU A 272 48.01 -5.33 51.15
N GLU A 273 47.16 -6.06 51.88
CA GLU A 273 46.86 -7.47 51.60
C GLU A 273 46.17 -7.67 50.25
N ALA A 274 45.44 -6.65 49.75
CA ALA A 274 44.77 -6.69 48.45
C ALA A 274 45.73 -6.70 47.24
N ILE A 275 47.02 -6.42 47.46
CA ILE A 275 48.09 -6.37 46.45
C ILE A 275 48.89 -7.69 46.44
N ASN A 276 48.36 -8.79 47.01
CA ASN A 276 49.04 -10.09 47.01
C ASN A 276 49.09 -10.69 45.58
N PRO A 277 50.29 -11.00 45.02
CA PRO A 277 50.44 -11.49 43.64
C PRO A 277 49.69 -12.79 43.31
N VAL A 278 49.33 -13.58 44.33
CA VAL A 278 48.64 -14.87 44.14
C VAL A 278 47.17 -14.66 43.73
N ASP A 279 46.50 -13.63 44.25
CA ASP A 279 45.08 -13.37 43.95
C ASP A 279 44.88 -12.76 42.55
N LEU A 280 45.86 -12.04 42.01
CA LEU A 280 45.75 -11.46 40.66
C LEU A 280 45.73 -12.49 39.54
N ASN A 281 46.55 -13.54 39.64
CA ASN A 281 46.57 -14.59 38.61
C ASN A 281 45.20 -15.25 38.48
N SER A 282 44.52 -15.52 39.60
CA SER A 282 43.19 -16.14 39.59
C SER A 282 42.11 -15.27 38.92
N THR A 283 42.20 -13.94 39.08
CA THR A 283 41.22 -13.01 38.50
C THR A 283 41.46 -12.84 37.01
N VAL A 284 42.72 -12.78 36.58
CA VAL A 284 43.10 -12.70 35.16
C VAL A 284 42.69 -13.97 34.42
N GLU A 285 42.92 -15.16 35.00
CA GLU A 285 42.50 -16.44 34.41
C GLU A 285 40.98 -16.51 34.19
N LEU A 286 40.17 -16.09 35.19
CA LEU A 286 38.72 -16.08 35.08
C LEU A 286 38.20 -15.14 33.98
N LEU A 287 38.79 -13.93 33.88
CA LEU A 287 38.42 -12.98 32.84
C LEU A 287 38.80 -13.49 31.45
N GLN A 288 39.97 -14.12 31.31
CA GLN A 288 40.41 -14.69 30.04
C GLN A 288 39.47 -15.81 29.59
N GLN A 289 39.06 -16.69 30.50
CA GLN A 289 38.08 -17.75 30.21
C GLN A 289 36.73 -17.15 29.77
N THR A 290 36.25 -16.11 30.46
CA THR A 290 35.00 -15.43 30.11
C THR A 290 35.07 -14.78 28.73
N ILE A 291 36.20 -14.15 28.39
CA ILE A 291 36.43 -13.55 27.07
C ILE A 291 36.43 -14.62 25.99
N ASP A 292 37.09 -15.76 26.22
CA ASP A 292 37.15 -16.85 25.26
C ASP A 292 35.77 -17.46 25.00
N GLU A 293 34.98 -17.67 26.05
CA GLU A 293 33.59 -18.14 25.97
C GLU A 293 32.71 -17.16 25.20
N LYS A 294 32.77 -15.85 25.54
CA LYS A 294 32.03 -14.79 24.84
C LYS A 294 32.44 -14.67 23.37
N THR A 295 33.74 -14.78 23.08
CA THR A 295 34.26 -14.69 21.70
C THR A 295 33.79 -15.86 20.87
N LYS A 296 33.76 -17.07 21.44
CA LYS A 296 33.21 -18.26 20.79
C LYS A 296 31.72 -18.13 20.52
N ALA A 297 30.95 -17.67 21.50
CA ALA A 297 29.52 -17.42 21.34
C ALA A 297 29.24 -16.37 20.25
N LEU A 298 30.01 -15.28 20.21
CA LEU A 298 29.88 -14.24 19.19
C LEU A 298 30.21 -14.75 17.79
N ARG A 299 31.27 -15.55 17.64
CA ARG A 299 31.61 -16.18 16.35
C ARG A 299 30.47 -17.06 15.84
N ASN A 300 29.91 -17.91 16.70
CA ASN A 300 28.80 -18.79 16.34
C ASN A 300 27.56 -17.99 15.91
N ALA A 301 27.20 -16.97 16.68
CA ALA A 301 26.07 -16.09 16.34
C ALA A 301 26.28 -15.37 15.01
N ASN A 302 27.50 -14.89 14.74
CA ASN A 302 27.80 -14.20 13.49
C ASN A 302 27.73 -15.14 12.28
N THR A 303 28.21 -16.38 12.39
CA THR A 303 28.07 -17.39 11.33
C THR A 303 26.60 -17.73 11.06
N GLN A 304 25.79 -17.87 12.11
CA GLN A 304 24.35 -18.12 11.96
C GLN A 304 23.64 -16.95 11.28
N MET A 305 23.96 -15.72 11.67
CA MET A 305 23.39 -14.51 11.07
C MET A 305 23.79 -14.36 9.60
N GLN A 306 25.04 -14.69 9.25
CA GLN A 306 25.49 -14.71 7.85
C GLN A 306 24.71 -15.72 7.00
N GLN A 307 24.40 -16.90 7.54
CA GLN A 307 23.56 -17.89 6.86
C GLN A 307 22.14 -17.39 6.65
N GLU A 308 21.54 -16.74 7.66
CA GLU A 308 20.18 -16.20 7.55
C GLU A 308 20.11 -15.05 6.51
N VAL A 309 21.13 -14.19 6.48
CA VAL A 309 21.24 -13.12 5.46
C VAL A 309 21.33 -13.71 4.06
N ALA A 310 22.13 -14.77 3.86
CA ALA A 310 22.24 -15.43 2.55
C ALA A 310 20.88 -16.00 2.10
N GLN A 311 20.15 -16.68 3.00
CA GLN A 311 18.81 -17.20 2.70
C GLN A 311 17.81 -16.09 2.36
N ARG A 312 17.85 -14.95 3.06
CA ARG A 312 16.98 -13.81 2.77
C ARG A 312 17.26 -13.21 1.39
N ILE A 313 18.52 -13.09 0.99
CA ILE A 313 18.90 -12.58 -0.34
C ILE A 313 18.35 -13.50 -1.44
N GLU A 314 18.42 -14.82 -1.26
CA GLU A 314 17.86 -15.77 -2.22
C GLU A 314 16.33 -15.67 -2.31
N ALA A 315 15.65 -15.59 -1.17
CA ALA A 315 14.20 -15.43 -1.11
C ALA A 315 13.74 -14.12 -1.77
N GLU A 316 14.42 -13.01 -1.51
CA GLU A 316 14.14 -11.72 -2.15
C GLU A 316 14.34 -11.77 -3.67
N ALA A 317 15.39 -12.44 -4.15
CA ALA A 317 15.63 -12.63 -5.57
C ALA A 317 14.53 -13.48 -6.23
N GLN A 318 13.98 -14.46 -5.52
CA GLN A 318 12.87 -15.29 -6.00
C GLN A 318 11.56 -14.50 -6.07
N VAL A 319 11.24 -13.73 -5.02
CA VAL A 319 10.06 -12.84 -5.01
C VAL A 319 10.13 -11.82 -6.13
N ARG A 320 11.32 -11.24 -6.39
CA ARG A 320 11.52 -10.28 -7.48
C ARG A 320 11.22 -10.89 -8.84
N ARG A 321 11.72 -12.11 -9.11
CA ARG A 321 11.43 -12.86 -10.36
C ARG A 321 9.94 -13.16 -10.53
N LEU A 322 9.28 -13.63 -9.47
CA LEU A 322 7.83 -13.89 -9.49
C LEU A 322 7.01 -12.63 -9.76
N ASN A 323 7.39 -11.50 -9.16
CA ASN A 323 6.72 -10.22 -9.41
C ASN A 323 6.90 -9.75 -10.87
N GLU A 324 8.08 -9.93 -11.46
CA GLU A 324 8.31 -9.57 -12.87
C GLU A 324 7.45 -10.42 -13.81
N GLU A 325 7.31 -11.73 -13.55
CA GLU A 325 6.45 -12.63 -14.33
C GLU A 325 4.97 -12.25 -14.16
N LEU A 326 4.52 -12.00 -12.92
CA LEU A 326 3.14 -11.59 -12.64
C LEU A 326 2.81 -10.28 -13.35
N GLN A 327 3.69 -9.28 -13.29
CA GLN A 327 3.52 -8.02 -13.99
C GLN A 327 3.42 -8.21 -15.51
N LYS A 328 4.18 -9.14 -16.08
CA LYS A 328 4.07 -9.48 -17.51
C LYS A 328 2.69 -10.05 -17.84
N ARG A 329 2.19 -11.02 -17.07
CA ARG A 329 0.85 -11.61 -17.27
C ARG A 329 -0.26 -10.57 -17.11
N VAL A 330 -0.16 -9.68 -16.13
CA VAL A 330 -1.14 -8.59 -15.93
C VAL A 330 -1.16 -7.66 -17.15
N ARG A 331 0.01 -7.27 -17.69
CA ARG A 331 0.08 -6.45 -18.91
C ARG A 331 -0.58 -7.15 -20.11
N GLU A 332 -0.33 -8.43 -20.29
CA GLU A 332 -0.94 -9.24 -21.36
C GLU A 332 -2.47 -9.30 -21.22
N GLN A 333 -2.98 -9.50 -19.99
CA GLN A 333 -4.42 -9.49 -19.74
C GLN A 333 -5.09 -8.14 -19.98
N VAL A 334 -4.44 -7.03 -19.61
CA VAL A 334 -4.99 -5.67 -19.85
C VAL A 334 -5.17 -5.43 -21.35
N VAL A 335 -4.16 -5.76 -22.17
CA VAL A 335 -4.26 -5.62 -23.64
C VAL A 335 -5.38 -6.48 -24.21
N PHE A 336 -5.57 -7.69 -23.70
CA PHE A 336 -6.65 -8.58 -24.12
C PHE A 336 -8.04 -8.04 -23.78
N ILE A 337 -8.21 -7.47 -22.58
CA ILE A 337 -9.48 -6.85 -22.15
C ILE A 337 -9.84 -5.66 -23.04
N ASP A 338 -8.86 -4.81 -23.37
CA ASP A 338 -9.10 -3.66 -24.26
C ASP A 338 -9.53 -4.10 -25.66
N ALA A 339 -8.93 -5.17 -26.19
CA ALA A 339 -9.33 -5.74 -27.49
C ALA A 339 -10.77 -6.28 -27.47
N LEU A 340 -11.18 -6.94 -26.36
CA LEU A 340 -12.57 -7.41 -26.19
C LEU A 340 -13.56 -6.25 -26.16
N HIS A 341 -13.25 -5.17 -25.44
CA HIS A 341 -14.11 -3.98 -25.40
C HIS A 341 -14.28 -3.34 -26.77
N GLN A 342 -13.19 -3.22 -27.55
CA GLN A 342 -13.27 -2.71 -28.92
C GLN A 342 -14.14 -3.61 -29.81
N HIS A 343 -14.00 -4.93 -29.70
CA HIS A 343 -14.82 -5.86 -30.46
C HIS A 343 -16.31 -5.76 -30.09
N GLN A 344 -16.62 -5.63 -28.80
CA GLN A 344 -18.00 -5.44 -28.35
C GLN A 344 -18.61 -4.12 -28.87
N GLN A 345 -17.84 -3.03 -28.88
CA GLN A 345 -18.27 -1.77 -29.48
C GLN A 345 -18.54 -1.90 -30.98
N GLN A 346 -17.67 -2.59 -31.72
CA GLN A 346 -17.87 -2.86 -33.15
C GLN A 346 -19.16 -3.65 -33.39
N LEU A 347 -19.39 -4.72 -32.63
CA LEU A 347 -20.62 -5.51 -32.72
C LEU A 347 -21.86 -4.66 -32.41
N SER A 348 -21.79 -3.78 -31.42
CA SER A 348 -22.89 -2.87 -31.10
C SER A 348 -23.18 -1.89 -32.24
N GLN A 349 -22.16 -1.31 -32.87
CA GLN A 349 -22.32 -0.42 -34.02
C GLN A 349 -22.92 -1.17 -35.22
N LEU A 350 -22.45 -2.40 -35.45
CA LEU A 350 -22.96 -3.26 -36.52
C LEU A 350 -24.45 -3.59 -36.29
N ASN A 351 -24.83 -3.98 -35.08
CA ASN A 351 -26.22 -4.26 -34.72
C ASN A 351 -27.11 -3.02 -34.89
N GLN A 352 -26.65 -1.84 -34.45
CA GLN A 352 -27.38 -0.60 -34.65
C GLN A 352 -27.56 -0.25 -36.13
N ALA A 353 -26.58 -0.58 -36.98
CA ALA A 353 -26.72 -0.42 -38.42
C ALA A 353 -27.75 -1.41 -39.00
N TYR A 354 -27.74 -2.68 -38.56
CA TYR A 354 -28.72 -3.69 -39.00
C TYR A 354 -30.15 -3.35 -38.62
N GLU A 355 -30.38 -2.73 -37.47
CA GLU A 355 -31.72 -2.29 -37.03
C GLU A 355 -32.37 -1.25 -37.94
N ARG A 356 -31.58 -0.52 -38.76
CA ARG A 356 -32.11 0.40 -39.78
C ARG A 356 -32.77 -0.35 -40.95
N PHE A 357 -32.49 -1.64 -41.11
CA PHE A 357 -32.99 -2.47 -42.19
C PHE A 357 -34.03 -3.50 -41.72
N VAL A 358 -34.08 -3.80 -40.42
CA VAL A 358 -35.10 -4.67 -39.82
C VAL A 358 -35.67 -3.97 -38.58
N PRO A 359 -36.91 -3.45 -38.62
CA PRO A 359 -37.51 -2.75 -37.49
C PRO A 359 -37.59 -3.64 -36.25
N ARG A 360 -37.15 -3.15 -35.08
CA ARG A 360 -37.27 -3.88 -33.80
C ARG A 360 -38.72 -4.27 -33.48
N GLN A 361 -39.67 -3.43 -33.88
CA GLN A 361 -41.10 -3.66 -33.72
C GLN A 361 -41.54 -4.92 -34.45
N PHE A 362 -40.98 -5.24 -35.62
CA PHE A 362 -41.27 -6.48 -36.35
C PHE A 362 -40.91 -7.72 -35.50
N LEU A 363 -39.73 -7.72 -34.85
CA LEU A 363 -39.31 -8.79 -33.94
C LEU A 363 -40.25 -8.92 -32.73
N GLN A 364 -40.65 -7.78 -32.14
CA GLN A 364 -41.58 -7.78 -31.01
C GLN A 364 -42.94 -8.36 -31.38
N LEU A 365 -43.47 -8.05 -32.58
CA LEU A 365 -44.73 -8.61 -33.05
C LEU A 365 -44.62 -10.11 -33.34
N LEU A 366 -43.46 -10.59 -33.81
CA LEU A 366 -43.17 -12.03 -33.94
C LEU A 366 -42.90 -12.72 -32.60
N HIS A 367 -42.91 -12.00 -31.48
CA HIS A 367 -42.56 -12.51 -30.15
C HIS A 367 -41.13 -13.09 -30.09
N LYS A 368 -40.18 -12.44 -30.78
CA LYS A 368 -38.76 -12.80 -30.80
C LYS A 368 -37.92 -11.72 -30.12
N ASN A 369 -36.91 -12.14 -29.37
CA ASN A 369 -36.01 -11.22 -28.64
C ASN A 369 -34.79 -10.82 -29.48
N SER A 370 -34.40 -11.68 -30.43
CA SER A 370 -33.27 -11.47 -31.32
C SER A 370 -33.62 -11.82 -32.76
N ILE A 371 -32.95 -11.15 -33.72
CA ILE A 371 -32.97 -11.55 -35.13
C ILE A 371 -32.45 -12.97 -35.35
N LEU A 372 -31.61 -13.48 -34.43
CA LEU A 372 -31.09 -14.84 -34.46
C LEU A 372 -32.18 -15.90 -34.21
N ASP A 373 -33.28 -15.51 -33.58
CA ASP A 373 -34.39 -16.41 -33.25
C ASP A 373 -35.43 -16.49 -34.38
N VAL A 374 -35.23 -15.71 -35.45
CA VAL A 374 -36.17 -15.61 -36.58
C VAL A 374 -35.87 -16.70 -37.60
N GLU A 375 -36.84 -17.57 -37.82
CA GLU A 375 -36.75 -18.64 -38.81
C GLU A 375 -37.65 -18.37 -40.03
N LEU A 376 -37.35 -19.02 -41.16
CA LEU A 376 -38.16 -18.92 -42.37
C LEU A 376 -39.55 -19.53 -42.11
N GLY A 377 -40.61 -18.74 -42.33
CA GLY A 377 -41.99 -19.16 -42.14
C GLY A 377 -42.56 -18.81 -40.76
N ASP A 378 -41.77 -18.19 -39.88
CA ASP A 378 -42.28 -17.55 -38.67
C ASP A 378 -43.39 -16.57 -39.04
N ARG A 379 -44.52 -16.66 -38.34
CA ARG A 379 -45.72 -15.87 -38.64
C ARG A 379 -46.59 -15.66 -37.42
N VAL A 380 -47.21 -14.49 -37.38
CA VAL A 380 -48.20 -14.12 -36.38
C VAL A 380 -49.42 -13.53 -37.09
N LYS A 381 -50.63 -13.92 -36.64
CA LYS A 381 -51.87 -13.27 -37.07
C LYS A 381 -52.17 -12.15 -36.10
N GLN A 382 -52.39 -10.94 -36.61
CA GLN A 382 -52.77 -9.78 -35.80
C GLN A 382 -53.77 -8.91 -36.55
N GLU A 383 -54.68 -8.28 -35.82
CA GLU A 383 -55.49 -7.20 -36.38
C GLU A 383 -54.74 -5.88 -36.18
N MET A 384 -54.53 -5.14 -37.26
CA MET A 384 -53.78 -3.88 -37.23
C MET A 384 -54.41 -2.87 -38.17
N SER A 385 -54.10 -1.59 -37.96
CA SER A 385 -54.40 -0.55 -38.95
C SER A 385 -53.20 -0.38 -39.88
N ILE A 386 -53.46 -0.47 -41.18
CA ILE A 386 -52.47 -0.33 -42.24
C ILE A 386 -52.65 1.04 -42.89
N LEU A 387 -51.56 1.83 -42.94
CA LEU A 387 -51.51 3.10 -43.63
C LEU A 387 -50.64 2.98 -44.87
N PHE A 388 -51.20 3.36 -46.02
CA PHE A 388 -50.45 3.64 -47.23
C PHE A 388 -50.47 5.13 -47.52
N CYS A 389 -49.31 5.68 -47.87
CA CYS A 389 -49.17 7.05 -48.32
C CYS A 389 -48.35 7.08 -49.60
N ASP A 390 -48.74 7.87 -50.60
CA ASP A 390 -48.00 8.03 -51.85
C ASP A 390 -48.00 9.48 -52.36
N ILE A 391 -46.94 9.91 -53.06
CA ILE A 391 -46.86 11.27 -53.59
C ILE A 391 -47.65 11.36 -54.91
N ARG A 392 -48.53 12.36 -54.98
CA ARG A 392 -49.34 12.61 -56.16
C ARG A 392 -48.49 13.13 -57.31
N SER A 393 -48.62 12.48 -58.46
CA SER A 393 -47.91 12.83 -59.69
C SER A 393 -46.38 12.77 -59.52
N PHE A 394 -45.88 11.84 -58.70
CA PHE A 394 -44.46 11.68 -58.45
C PHE A 394 -43.64 11.41 -59.72
N THR A 395 -44.13 10.57 -60.63
CA THR A 395 -43.43 10.29 -61.90
C THR A 395 -43.12 11.59 -62.65
N SER A 396 -44.12 12.45 -62.87
CA SER A 396 -43.93 13.75 -63.54
C SER A 396 -43.02 14.70 -62.75
N LEU A 397 -43.06 14.63 -61.41
CA LEU A 397 -42.14 15.40 -60.56
C LEU A 397 -40.70 14.91 -60.71
N SER A 398 -40.48 13.60 -60.75
CA SER A 398 -39.16 12.97 -60.85
C SER A 398 -38.51 13.15 -62.23
N GLU A 399 -39.31 13.22 -63.30
CA GLU A 399 -38.83 13.49 -64.67
C GLU A 399 -38.15 14.87 -64.81
N SER A 400 -38.50 15.81 -63.94
CA SER A 400 -37.89 17.14 -63.89
C SER A 400 -36.61 17.22 -63.06
N MET A 401 -36.19 16.11 -62.44
CA MET A 401 -35.05 16.04 -61.51
C MET A 401 -33.92 15.17 -62.06
N THR A 402 -32.68 15.49 -61.70
CA THR A 402 -31.58 14.54 -61.88
C THR A 402 -31.78 13.34 -60.94
N PRO A 403 -31.21 12.15 -61.22
CA PRO A 403 -31.29 11.01 -60.31
C PRO A 403 -30.79 11.34 -58.89
N GLU A 404 -29.72 12.12 -58.76
CA GLU A 404 -29.19 12.55 -57.45
C GLU A 404 -30.18 13.48 -56.73
N ASP A 405 -30.76 14.45 -57.44
CA ASP A 405 -31.79 15.34 -56.87
C ASP A 405 -33.03 14.58 -56.45
N ASN A 406 -33.46 13.59 -57.23
CA ASN A 406 -34.59 12.74 -56.90
C ASN A 406 -34.32 11.92 -55.63
N PHE A 407 -33.13 11.32 -55.49
CA PHE A 407 -32.74 10.63 -54.26
C PHE A 407 -32.70 11.56 -53.04
N ARG A 408 -32.16 12.79 -53.18
CA ARG A 408 -32.18 13.78 -52.10
C ARG A 408 -33.59 14.20 -51.74
N PHE A 409 -34.45 14.38 -52.74
CA PHE A 409 -35.85 14.75 -52.57
C PHE A 409 -36.64 13.68 -51.81
N ILE A 410 -36.56 12.42 -52.24
CA ILE A 410 -37.24 11.29 -51.57
C ILE A 410 -36.80 11.20 -50.11
N ASN A 411 -35.50 11.17 -49.83
CA ASN A 411 -35.00 11.08 -48.46
C ASN A 411 -35.42 12.28 -47.60
N ALA A 412 -35.44 13.49 -48.17
CA ALA A 412 -35.91 14.68 -47.47
C ALA A 412 -37.42 14.63 -47.18
N TYR A 413 -38.23 14.10 -48.10
CA TYR A 413 -39.66 13.91 -47.89
C TYR A 413 -39.93 12.83 -46.84
N LEU A 414 -39.36 11.63 -46.98
CA LEU A 414 -39.59 10.49 -46.09
C LEU A 414 -39.18 10.81 -44.65
N SER A 415 -38.00 11.43 -44.44
CA SER A 415 -37.53 11.84 -43.10
C SER A 415 -38.43 12.84 -42.38
N ARG A 416 -39.29 13.56 -43.11
CA ARG A 416 -40.29 14.48 -42.51
C ARG A 416 -41.61 13.79 -42.20
N MET A 417 -41.95 12.73 -42.92
CA MET A 417 -43.18 11.97 -42.70
C MET A 417 -43.01 10.92 -41.59
N GLU A 418 -41.82 10.33 -41.47
CA GLU A 418 -41.51 9.29 -40.49
C GLU A 418 -41.89 9.64 -39.03
N PRO A 419 -41.55 10.84 -38.49
CA PRO A 419 -41.92 11.20 -37.12
C PRO A 419 -43.43 11.16 -36.86
N ALA A 420 -44.26 11.56 -37.82
CA ALA A 420 -45.71 11.54 -37.66
C ALA A 420 -46.27 10.11 -37.48
N ILE A 421 -45.60 9.11 -38.05
CA ILE A 421 -45.95 7.69 -37.88
C ILE A 421 -45.47 7.19 -36.52
N LEU A 422 -44.20 7.45 -36.19
CA LEU A 422 -43.57 6.97 -34.95
C LEU A 422 -44.20 7.60 -33.69
N ASP A 423 -44.46 8.90 -33.70
CA ASP A 423 -45.02 9.64 -32.56
C ASP A 423 -46.46 9.18 -32.23
N ASN A 424 -47.17 8.65 -33.23
CA ASN A 424 -48.50 8.05 -33.07
C ASN A 424 -48.43 6.53 -32.85
N GLY A 425 -47.25 5.96 -32.60
CA GLY A 425 -47.06 4.55 -32.25
C GLY A 425 -47.19 3.55 -33.39
N GLY A 426 -47.09 4.03 -34.64
CA GLY A 426 -46.87 3.17 -35.79
C GLY A 426 -45.39 2.86 -36.00
N PHE A 427 -45.11 1.90 -36.87
CA PHE A 427 -43.77 1.70 -37.42
C PHE A 427 -43.86 1.51 -38.94
N ILE A 428 -42.79 1.88 -39.63
CA ILE A 428 -42.69 1.75 -41.08
C ILE A 428 -42.26 0.31 -41.39
N ASP A 429 -43.11 -0.41 -42.11
CA ASP A 429 -42.82 -1.75 -42.59
C ASP A 429 -41.83 -1.68 -43.77
N LYS A 430 -42.16 -0.85 -44.77
CA LYS A 430 -41.26 -0.58 -45.90
C LYS A 430 -41.55 0.73 -46.61
N TYR A 431 -40.51 1.24 -47.27
CA TYR A 431 -40.59 2.29 -48.27
C TYR A 431 -40.75 1.66 -49.66
N LEU A 432 -41.70 2.15 -50.45
CA LEU A 432 -42.04 1.68 -51.79
C LEU A 432 -41.80 2.83 -52.79
N GLY A 433 -40.52 3.19 -52.98
CA GLY A 433 -40.16 4.41 -53.72
C GLY A 433 -40.47 5.66 -52.91
N ASP A 434 -41.42 6.47 -53.39
CA ASP A 434 -41.97 7.63 -52.69
C ASP A 434 -43.15 7.29 -51.76
N ALA A 435 -43.65 6.06 -51.83
CA ALA A 435 -44.71 5.57 -50.98
C ALA A 435 -44.20 5.01 -49.63
N ILE A 436 -45.05 5.14 -48.60
CA ILE A 436 -44.81 4.65 -47.25
C ILE A 436 -45.89 3.64 -46.89
N MET A 437 -45.49 2.46 -46.42
CA MET A 437 -46.37 1.50 -45.77
C MET A 437 -46.03 1.42 -44.28
N ALA A 438 -47.03 1.71 -43.43
CA ALA A 438 -46.89 1.68 -41.99
C ALA A 438 -47.98 0.85 -41.32
N LEU A 439 -47.64 0.25 -40.17
CA LEU A 439 -48.52 -0.61 -39.40
C LEU A 439 -48.70 -0.07 -37.98
N PHE A 440 -49.93 -0.17 -37.48
CA PHE A 440 -50.33 0.31 -36.16
C PHE A 440 -51.06 -0.82 -35.42
N GLY A 441 -50.39 -1.38 -34.40
CA GLY A 441 -50.89 -2.55 -33.66
C GLY A 441 -51.71 -2.24 -32.41
N ARG A 442 -51.86 -0.96 -32.03
CA ARG A 442 -52.54 -0.57 -30.77
C ARG A 442 -54.03 -0.28 -30.96
N ASN A 443 -54.36 0.63 -31.89
CA ASN A 443 -55.74 1.05 -32.16
C ASN A 443 -55.82 1.75 -33.54
N ALA A 444 -57.04 1.96 -34.05
CA ALA A 444 -57.28 2.63 -35.33
C ALA A 444 -57.03 4.15 -35.29
N ASP A 445 -57.31 4.80 -34.16
CA ASP A 445 -57.08 6.23 -33.95
C ASP A 445 -55.63 6.65 -34.22
N ASP A 446 -54.67 5.82 -33.82
CA ASP A 446 -53.24 6.06 -34.00
C ASP A 446 -52.88 6.23 -35.48
N ALA A 447 -53.43 5.39 -36.36
CA ALA A 447 -53.20 5.48 -37.80
C ALA A 447 -53.86 6.75 -38.40
N VAL A 448 -55.08 7.07 -37.97
CA VAL A 448 -55.80 8.27 -38.43
C VAL A 448 -55.08 9.55 -38.00
N LYS A 449 -54.65 9.62 -36.73
CA LYS A 449 -53.85 10.73 -36.20
C LYS A 449 -52.51 10.86 -36.90
N ALA A 450 -51.84 9.75 -37.22
CA ALA A 450 -50.62 9.76 -38.01
C ALA A 450 -50.87 10.38 -39.40
N GLY A 451 -51.93 9.96 -40.10
CA GLY A 451 -52.29 10.51 -41.40
C GLY A 451 -52.61 12.02 -41.37
N ILE A 452 -53.33 12.48 -40.34
CA ILE A 452 -53.59 13.91 -40.11
C ILE A 452 -52.27 14.66 -39.87
N ALA A 453 -51.42 14.15 -38.98
CA ALA A 453 -50.13 14.77 -38.66
C ALA A 453 -49.16 14.80 -39.86
N MET A 454 -49.21 13.80 -40.74
CA MET A 454 -48.47 13.78 -42.00
C MET A 454 -48.94 14.90 -42.92
N LEU A 455 -50.25 15.10 -43.08
CA LEU A 455 -50.81 16.18 -43.88
C LEU A 455 -50.47 17.58 -43.33
N ASP A 456 -50.55 17.77 -42.02
CA ASP A 456 -50.14 19.03 -41.37
C ASP A 456 -48.64 19.32 -41.55
N THR A 457 -47.82 18.28 -41.44
CA THR A 457 -46.38 18.37 -41.66
C THR A 457 -46.05 18.68 -43.11
N LEU A 458 -46.76 18.08 -44.06
CA LEU A 458 -46.64 18.38 -45.49
C LEU A 458 -47.07 19.82 -45.79
N SER A 459 -48.16 20.29 -45.20
CA SER A 459 -48.64 21.67 -45.34
C SER A 459 -47.57 22.68 -44.89
N ARG A 460 -46.95 22.45 -43.72
CA ARG A 460 -45.81 23.25 -43.24
C ARG A 460 -44.60 23.15 -44.18
N TYR A 461 -44.28 21.94 -44.66
CA TYR A 461 -43.17 21.75 -45.57
C TYR A 461 -43.37 22.49 -46.91
N ASN A 462 -44.58 22.44 -47.47
CA ASN A 462 -44.93 23.17 -48.69
C ASN A 462 -44.79 24.69 -48.56
N LYS A 463 -45.02 25.27 -47.36
CA LYS A 463 -44.74 26.70 -47.12
C LYS A 463 -43.27 27.05 -47.29
N THR A 464 -42.36 26.13 -46.98
CA THR A 464 -40.91 26.33 -47.19
C THR A 464 -40.46 26.09 -48.64
N ARG A 465 -41.36 25.57 -49.48
CA ARG A 465 -41.09 25.23 -50.90
C ARG A 465 -41.56 26.31 -51.88
N GLN A 466 -41.97 27.50 -51.45
CA GLN A 466 -42.59 28.57 -52.27
C GLN A 466 -41.72 29.21 -53.39
N LEU A 467 -40.65 28.56 -53.84
CA LEU A 467 -39.86 29.00 -54.99
C LEU A 467 -40.50 28.51 -56.30
N PRO A 468 -40.41 29.27 -57.41
CA PRO A 468 -41.00 28.88 -58.71
C PRO A 468 -40.61 27.47 -59.18
N ASP A 469 -39.39 27.03 -58.87
CA ASP A 469 -38.84 25.74 -59.30
C ASP A 469 -39.19 24.57 -58.35
N ARG A 470 -40.06 24.78 -57.36
CA ARG A 470 -40.43 23.77 -56.35
C ARG A 470 -41.94 23.74 -56.13
N PRO A 471 -42.72 23.06 -56.99
CA PRO A 471 -44.16 22.97 -56.81
C PRO A 471 -44.53 22.31 -55.46
N PRO A 472 -45.70 22.65 -54.90
CA PRO A 472 -46.18 22.04 -53.67
C PRO A 472 -46.45 20.55 -53.89
N ILE A 473 -46.06 19.76 -52.91
CA ILE A 473 -46.24 18.31 -52.92
C ILE A 473 -47.65 18.00 -52.41
N ARG A 474 -48.32 17.03 -53.03
CA ARG A 474 -49.57 16.47 -52.53
C ARG A 474 -49.38 15.00 -52.29
N ILE A 475 -50.08 14.47 -51.29
CA ILE A 475 -50.05 13.04 -50.96
C ILE A 475 -51.47 12.50 -50.89
N GLY A 476 -51.63 11.23 -51.21
CA GLY A 476 -52.82 10.45 -50.88
C GLY A 476 -52.51 9.52 -49.73
N ILE A 477 -53.44 9.39 -48.79
CA ILE A 477 -53.33 8.48 -47.64
C ILE A 477 -54.56 7.57 -47.61
N GLY A 478 -54.33 6.26 -47.56
CA GLY A 478 -55.36 5.25 -47.40
C GLY A 478 -55.14 4.44 -46.13
N ILE A 479 -56.17 4.30 -45.30
CA ILE A 479 -56.08 3.57 -44.04
C ILE A 479 -57.18 2.51 -43.96
N ASN A 480 -56.79 1.27 -43.73
CA ASN A 480 -57.71 0.18 -43.45
C ASN A 480 -57.27 -0.60 -42.21
N THR A 481 -58.21 -0.90 -41.32
CA THR A 481 -58.01 -1.84 -40.22
C THR A 481 -58.46 -3.24 -40.64
N GLY A 482 -57.71 -4.26 -40.26
CA GLY A 482 -58.13 -5.64 -40.44
C GLY A 482 -57.07 -6.66 -40.06
N ASP A 483 -57.49 -7.92 -40.07
CA ASP A 483 -56.62 -9.06 -39.86
C ASP A 483 -55.49 -9.11 -40.90
N LEU A 484 -54.27 -9.32 -40.44
CA LEU A 484 -53.11 -9.56 -41.28
C LEU A 484 -52.22 -10.68 -40.74
N MET A 485 -51.45 -11.27 -41.65
CA MET A 485 -50.39 -12.21 -41.28
C MET A 485 -49.05 -11.53 -41.49
N LEU A 486 -48.36 -11.24 -40.39
CA LEU A 486 -47.00 -10.72 -40.38
C LEU A 486 -46.04 -11.88 -40.21
N GLY A 487 -45.01 -11.97 -41.04
CA GLY A 487 -44.11 -13.11 -41.03
C GLY A 487 -42.91 -12.99 -41.94
N THR A 488 -42.08 -14.03 -41.97
CA THR A 488 -40.93 -14.11 -42.86
C THR A 488 -41.26 -14.97 -44.09
N VAL A 489 -40.89 -14.46 -45.26
CA VAL A 489 -40.99 -15.20 -46.53
C VAL A 489 -39.68 -15.05 -47.31
N GLY A 490 -39.38 -16.01 -48.18
CA GLY A 490 -38.15 -15.98 -48.99
C GLY A 490 -37.51 -17.35 -49.12
N GLY A 491 -36.21 -17.35 -49.42
CA GLY A 491 -35.39 -18.56 -49.50
C GLY A 491 -34.43 -18.65 -48.33
N GLN A 492 -33.73 -19.79 -48.20
CA GLN A 492 -32.78 -20.03 -47.11
C GLN A 492 -31.67 -18.98 -46.99
N THR A 493 -31.31 -18.32 -48.09
CA THR A 493 -30.24 -17.31 -48.14
C THR A 493 -30.74 -15.87 -47.99
N ARG A 494 -32.04 -15.63 -48.19
CA ARG A 494 -32.63 -14.29 -48.12
C ARG A 494 -34.08 -14.41 -47.65
N MET A 495 -34.30 -13.97 -46.42
CA MET A 495 -35.62 -13.79 -45.82
C MET A 495 -36.01 -12.33 -45.89
N ASP A 496 -37.28 -12.07 -46.13
CA ASP A 496 -37.88 -10.74 -46.10
C ASP A 496 -39.04 -10.73 -45.11
N GLY A 497 -39.14 -9.66 -44.32
CA GLY A 497 -40.30 -9.39 -43.48
C GLY A 497 -41.45 -8.98 -44.39
N THR A 498 -42.56 -9.67 -44.29
CA THR A 498 -43.74 -9.38 -45.10
C THR A 498 -45.01 -9.37 -44.28
N VAL A 499 -45.98 -8.68 -44.83
CA VAL A 499 -47.34 -8.63 -44.35
C VAL A 499 -48.22 -9.12 -45.49
N ILE A 500 -48.96 -10.20 -45.27
CA ILE A 500 -49.86 -10.78 -46.26
C ILE A 500 -51.29 -10.64 -45.74
N SER A 501 -52.11 -9.85 -46.45
CA SER A 501 -53.54 -9.77 -46.19
C SER A 501 -54.31 -9.06 -47.29
N ASP A 502 -55.59 -9.40 -47.44
CA ASP A 502 -56.58 -8.59 -48.15
C ASP A 502 -56.72 -7.19 -47.55
N ALA A 503 -56.51 -7.04 -46.23
CA ALA A 503 -56.58 -5.77 -45.53
C ALA A 503 -55.49 -4.78 -46.02
N VAL A 504 -54.30 -5.28 -46.34
CA VAL A 504 -53.19 -4.50 -46.91
C VAL A 504 -53.55 -4.02 -48.32
N ASN A 505 -54.10 -4.92 -49.15
CA ASN A 505 -54.52 -4.60 -50.51
C ASN A 505 -55.65 -3.54 -50.51
N LEU A 506 -56.58 -3.61 -49.56
CA LEU A 506 -57.62 -2.60 -49.40
C LEU A 506 -57.05 -1.24 -49.00
N ALA A 507 -56.11 -1.18 -48.04
CA ALA A 507 -55.46 0.07 -47.63
C ALA A 507 -54.75 0.76 -48.81
N SER A 508 -53.95 0.00 -49.59
CA SER A 508 -53.28 0.50 -50.80
C SER A 508 -54.29 1.00 -51.84
N ARG A 509 -55.42 0.31 -52.01
CA ARG A 509 -56.47 0.76 -52.92
C ARG A 509 -57.16 2.03 -52.46
N LEU A 510 -57.42 2.17 -51.16
CA LEU A 510 -57.98 3.39 -50.58
C LEU A 510 -57.06 4.58 -50.83
N GLU A 511 -55.75 4.40 -50.68
CA GLU A 511 -54.76 5.41 -51.02
C GLU A 511 -54.95 5.85 -52.48
N GLY A 512 -54.95 4.90 -53.43
CA GLY A 512 -55.11 5.21 -54.85
C GLY A 512 -56.46 5.88 -55.19
N LEU A 513 -57.52 5.53 -54.47
CA LEU A 513 -58.85 6.13 -54.62
C LEU A 513 -58.89 7.60 -54.22
N THR A 514 -58.01 8.06 -53.32
CA THR A 514 -58.00 9.48 -52.91
C THR A 514 -57.81 10.42 -54.12
N LYS A 515 -57.07 9.99 -55.16
CA LYS A 515 -56.96 10.72 -56.45
C LYS A 515 -58.29 10.85 -57.18
N ASN A 516 -59.10 9.79 -57.18
CA ASN A 516 -60.36 9.73 -57.93
C ASN A 516 -61.46 10.60 -57.32
N TYR A 517 -61.38 10.88 -56.01
CA TYR A 517 -62.30 11.77 -55.30
C TYR A 517 -61.70 13.15 -55.02
N GLY A 518 -60.42 13.36 -55.34
CA GLY A 518 -59.73 14.63 -55.13
C GLY A 518 -59.51 14.99 -53.66
N VAL A 519 -59.40 13.97 -52.79
CA VAL A 519 -59.23 14.10 -51.34
C VAL A 519 -57.83 13.66 -50.93
N SER A 520 -57.43 13.90 -49.67
CA SER A 520 -56.09 13.58 -49.18
C SER A 520 -56.03 12.35 -48.27
N LEU A 521 -57.08 12.03 -47.52
CA LEU A 521 -57.10 10.90 -46.59
C LEU A 521 -58.43 10.16 -46.68
N LEU A 522 -58.36 8.85 -46.94
CA LEU A 522 -59.50 7.95 -46.95
C LEU A 522 -59.31 6.83 -45.93
N ILE A 523 -60.40 6.47 -45.26
CA ILE A 523 -60.46 5.33 -44.34
C ILE A 523 -61.61 4.38 -44.73
N SER A 524 -61.46 3.09 -44.44
CA SER A 524 -62.55 2.12 -44.55
C SER A 524 -63.56 2.24 -43.41
N ASP A 525 -64.73 1.65 -43.62
CA ASP A 525 -65.73 1.41 -42.56
C ASP A 525 -65.18 0.64 -41.37
N ARG A 526 -64.32 -0.36 -41.58
CA ARG A 526 -63.68 -1.10 -40.49
C ARG A 526 -62.84 -0.17 -39.62
N THR A 527 -62.00 0.68 -40.22
CA THR A 527 -61.25 1.70 -39.48
C THR A 527 -62.20 2.65 -38.75
N PHE A 528 -63.28 3.08 -39.40
CA PHE A 528 -64.28 3.97 -38.81
C PHE A 528 -64.95 3.41 -37.55
N VAL A 529 -65.31 2.13 -37.57
CA VAL A 529 -65.96 1.44 -36.45
C VAL A 529 -64.99 1.18 -35.30
N GLU A 530 -63.71 0.88 -35.60
CA GLU A 530 -62.67 0.57 -34.61
C GLU A 530 -62.09 1.82 -33.93
N MET A 531 -62.36 3.03 -34.43
CA MET A 531 -62.01 4.28 -33.75
C MET A 531 -62.81 4.44 -32.46
N LYS A 532 -62.17 4.92 -31.39
CA LYS A 532 -62.79 5.07 -30.07
C LYS A 532 -63.96 6.06 -30.04
N ASN A 533 -63.76 7.24 -30.64
CA ASN A 533 -64.75 8.33 -30.68
C ASN A 533 -64.74 8.96 -32.08
N GLN A 534 -65.72 8.63 -32.93
CA GLN A 534 -65.75 9.18 -34.29
C GLN A 534 -66.02 10.71 -34.31
N SER A 535 -66.64 11.25 -33.26
CA SER A 535 -66.93 12.69 -33.13
C SER A 535 -65.68 13.56 -32.91
N ASP A 536 -64.54 12.97 -32.58
CA ASP A 536 -63.28 13.70 -32.44
C ASP A 536 -62.66 14.07 -33.80
N TYR A 537 -63.21 13.54 -34.90
CA TYR A 537 -62.70 13.69 -36.25
C TYR A 537 -63.75 14.30 -37.20
N ASP A 538 -63.26 15.05 -38.19
CA ASP A 538 -64.11 15.59 -39.24
C ASP A 538 -64.15 14.60 -40.39
N LEU A 539 -65.27 13.88 -40.44
CA LEU A 539 -65.47 12.73 -41.30
C LEU A 539 -66.71 12.93 -42.17
N ARG A 540 -66.69 12.43 -43.41
CA ARG A 540 -67.89 12.28 -44.22
C ARG A 540 -67.82 11.04 -45.09
N LEU A 541 -68.96 10.43 -45.39
CA LEU A 541 -69.03 9.31 -46.33
C LEU A 541 -68.75 9.81 -47.75
N ILE A 542 -67.81 9.17 -48.45
CA ILE A 542 -67.43 9.52 -49.83
C ILE A 542 -67.99 8.53 -50.84
N ASP A 543 -67.87 7.22 -50.60
CA ASP A 543 -68.37 6.23 -51.55
C ASP A 543 -68.58 4.85 -50.91
N ARG A 544 -69.20 3.94 -51.66
CA ARG A 544 -69.24 2.50 -51.37
C ARG A 544 -68.59 1.75 -52.53
N VAL A 545 -67.38 1.25 -52.30
CA VAL A 545 -66.57 0.61 -53.35
C VAL A 545 -66.56 -0.90 -53.19
N GLN A 546 -66.67 -1.61 -54.31
CA GLN A 546 -66.58 -3.07 -54.31
C GLN A 546 -65.12 -3.51 -54.23
N VAL A 547 -64.80 -4.43 -53.31
CA VAL A 547 -63.47 -5.05 -53.23
C VAL A 547 -63.29 -5.98 -54.42
N LYS A 548 -62.18 -5.83 -55.17
CA LYS A 548 -61.91 -6.63 -56.37
C LYS A 548 -61.83 -8.11 -55.97
N GLY A 549 -62.69 -8.95 -56.56
CA GLY A 549 -62.75 -10.38 -56.25
C GLY A 549 -63.67 -10.76 -55.08
N LYS A 550 -64.39 -9.80 -54.46
CA LYS A 550 -65.40 -10.08 -53.43
C LYS A 550 -66.73 -9.38 -53.74
N SER A 551 -67.82 -9.94 -53.25
CA SER A 551 -69.18 -9.38 -53.41
C SER A 551 -69.49 -8.26 -52.40
N GLU A 552 -68.64 -8.10 -51.38
CA GLU A 552 -68.83 -7.12 -50.31
C GLU A 552 -68.44 -5.71 -50.75
N MET A 553 -69.33 -4.76 -50.46
CA MET A 553 -69.11 -3.33 -50.63
C MET A 553 -68.52 -2.76 -49.35
N VAL A 554 -67.43 -2.01 -49.47
CA VAL A 554 -66.78 -1.32 -48.36
C VAL A 554 -67.17 0.15 -48.41
N SER A 555 -67.67 0.70 -47.30
CA SER A 555 -67.91 2.13 -47.21
C SER A 555 -66.60 2.87 -46.97
N VAL A 556 -66.43 3.99 -47.64
CA VAL A 556 -65.19 4.78 -47.63
C VAL A 556 -65.49 6.17 -47.11
N PHE A 557 -64.75 6.58 -46.09
CA PHE A 557 -64.91 7.87 -45.44
C PHE A 557 -63.70 8.76 -45.72
N GLU A 558 -63.93 10.04 -45.99
CA GLU A 558 -62.88 11.04 -45.99
C GLU A 558 -62.64 11.56 -44.57
N VAL A 559 -61.37 11.74 -44.23
CA VAL A 559 -60.94 12.47 -43.04
C VAL A 559 -60.34 13.79 -43.50
N PHE A 560 -60.96 14.91 -43.13
CA PHE A 560 -60.58 16.24 -43.62
C PHE A 560 -60.17 17.21 -42.51
N ASN A 561 -59.73 16.68 -41.36
CA ASN A 561 -59.23 17.48 -40.23
C ASN A 561 -58.07 18.42 -40.61
N ALA A 562 -57.18 17.97 -41.51
CA ALA A 562 -55.98 18.70 -41.94
C ALA A 562 -56.23 19.65 -43.13
N ASP A 563 -57.47 19.77 -43.60
CA ASP A 563 -57.80 20.71 -44.67
C ASP A 563 -57.64 22.17 -44.18
N PRO A 564 -57.38 23.11 -45.11
CA PRO A 564 -57.42 24.53 -44.79
C PRO A 564 -58.73 24.92 -44.08
N PRO A 565 -58.70 25.83 -43.09
CA PRO A 565 -59.88 26.15 -42.27
C PRO A 565 -61.15 26.46 -43.08
N HIS A 566 -61.02 27.24 -44.16
CA HIS A 566 -62.14 27.61 -45.02
C HIS A 566 -62.76 26.40 -45.74
N LEU A 567 -61.93 25.46 -46.20
CA LEU A 567 -62.39 24.24 -46.88
C LEU A 567 -63.02 23.27 -45.89
N ARG A 568 -62.42 23.13 -44.69
CA ARG A 568 -62.91 22.28 -43.61
C ARG A 568 -64.27 22.73 -43.10
N GLU A 569 -64.44 24.03 -42.81
CA GLU A 569 -65.72 24.61 -42.40
C GLU A 569 -66.78 24.48 -43.48
N GLY A 570 -66.41 24.70 -44.75
CA GLY A 570 -67.30 24.49 -45.89
C GLY A 570 -67.77 23.04 -46.01
N LYS A 571 -66.86 22.07 -45.85
CA LYS A 571 -67.21 20.63 -45.86
C LYS A 571 -68.10 20.25 -44.68
N LEU A 572 -67.90 20.82 -43.49
CA LEU A 572 -68.78 20.60 -42.33
C LEU A 572 -70.20 21.13 -42.59
N ALA A 573 -70.31 22.33 -43.17
CA ALA A 573 -71.60 22.94 -43.48
C ALA A 573 -72.38 22.16 -44.56
N THR A 574 -71.69 21.60 -45.55
CA THR A 574 -72.33 20.85 -46.65
C THR A 574 -72.43 19.34 -46.40
N LYS A 575 -71.81 18.82 -45.33
CA LYS A 575 -71.70 17.38 -45.04
C LYS A 575 -73.02 16.62 -45.20
N THR A 576 -74.06 17.04 -44.50
CA THR A 576 -75.36 16.34 -44.53
C THR A 576 -75.98 16.34 -45.93
N MET A 577 -75.87 17.45 -46.67
CA MET A 577 -76.37 17.55 -48.05
C MET A 577 -75.57 16.67 -49.00
N PHE A 578 -74.24 16.63 -48.84
CA PHE A 578 -73.37 15.78 -49.65
C PHE A 578 -73.67 14.29 -49.43
N GLU A 579 -73.81 13.85 -48.18
CA GLU A 579 -74.12 12.46 -47.84
C GLU A 579 -75.52 12.05 -48.35
N GLN A 580 -76.52 12.94 -48.26
CA GLN A 580 -77.84 12.71 -48.86
C GLN A 580 -77.77 12.62 -50.39
N GLY A 581 -77.00 13.50 -51.04
CA GLY A 581 -76.76 13.45 -52.49
C GLY A 581 -76.09 12.15 -52.92
N LEU A 582 -75.16 11.63 -52.11
CA LEU A 582 -74.50 10.35 -52.36
C LEU A 582 -75.47 9.17 -52.25
N VAL A 583 -76.38 9.18 -51.28
CA VAL A 583 -77.43 8.16 -51.15
C VAL A 583 -78.34 8.15 -52.38
N LEU A 584 -78.81 9.33 -52.81
CA LEU A 584 -79.66 9.47 -53.99
C LEU A 584 -78.93 9.06 -55.28
N TYR A 585 -77.66 9.43 -55.41
CA TYR A 585 -76.81 9.01 -56.53
C TYR A 585 -76.72 7.48 -56.61
N ASN A 586 -76.47 6.82 -55.48
CA ASN A 586 -76.36 5.36 -55.41
C ASN A 586 -77.72 4.65 -55.65
N MET A 587 -78.84 5.32 -55.40
CA MET A 587 -80.18 4.85 -55.74
C MET A 587 -80.57 5.10 -57.21
N GLY A 588 -79.74 5.81 -57.98
CA GLY A 588 -80.00 6.17 -59.38
C GLY A 588 -80.90 7.40 -59.56
N ALA A 589 -81.24 8.12 -58.48
CA ALA A 589 -82.03 9.34 -58.50
C ALA A 589 -81.15 10.55 -58.87
N PHE A 590 -80.66 10.57 -60.11
CA PHE A 590 -79.58 11.48 -60.52
C PHE A 590 -79.96 12.97 -60.54
N GLU A 591 -81.23 13.34 -60.79
CA GLU A 591 -81.60 14.77 -60.75
C GLU A 591 -81.66 15.33 -59.33
N GLU A 592 -82.28 14.59 -58.40
CA GLU A 592 -82.32 14.99 -56.99
C GLU A 592 -80.91 15.02 -56.39
N ALA A 593 -80.05 14.05 -56.75
CA ALA A 593 -78.64 14.05 -56.38
C ALA A 593 -77.89 15.27 -56.93
N LYS A 594 -78.12 15.62 -58.21
CA LYS A 594 -77.50 16.78 -58.86
C LYS A 594 -77.88 18.09 -58.17
N GLU A 595 -79.14 18.28 -57.78
CA GLU A 595 -79.57 19.48 -57.05
C GLU A 595 -78.81 19.64 -55.72
N LEU A 596 -78.64 18.54 -54.97
CA LEU A 596 -77.87 18.57 -53.73
C LEU A 596 -76.38 18.83 -53.97
N PHE A 597 -75.75 18.19 -54.96
CA PHE A 597 -74.35 18.44 -55.29
C PHE A 597 -74.11 19.85 -55.85
N ASP A 598 -75.05 20.42 -56.59
CA ASP A 598 -74.97 21.80 -57.08
C ASP A 598 -75.02 22.80 -55.91
N ARG A 599 -75.89 22.57 -54.91
CA ARG A 599 -75.91 23.36 -53.67
C ARG A 599 -74.61 23.22 -52.87
N CYS A 600 -74.06 22.01 -52.76
CA CYS A 600 -72.75 21.80 -52.14
C CYS A 600 -71.65 22.56 -52.88
N TYR A 601 -71.66 22.53 -54.22
CA TYR A 601 -70.72 23.26 -55.06
C TYR A 601 -70.85 24.79 -54.91
N GLN A 602 -72.07 25.33 -54.84
CA GLN A 602 -72.29 26.76 -54.64
C GLN A 602 -71.78 27.26 -53.27
N GLN A 603 -71.91 26.43 -52.22
CA GLN A 603 -71.45 26.77 -50.87
C GLN A 603 -69.96 26.53 -50.65
N ASN A 604 -69.39 25.52 -51.32
CA ASN A 604 -67.98 25.18 -51.21
C ASN A 604 -67.39 24.77 -52.58
N PRO A 605 -67.09 25.74 -53.48
CA PRO A 605 -66.63 25.45 -54.84
C PRO A 605 -65.26 24.75 -54.90
N GLU A 606 -64.45 24.87 -53.85
CA GLU A 606 -63.13 24.23 -53.76
C GLU A 606 -63.21 22.75 -53.37
N ASP A 607 -64.38 22.26 -52.95
CA ASP A 607 -64.58 20.84 -52.67
C ASP A 607 -64.65 20.02 -53.96
N ARG A 608 -63.52 19.37 -54.26
CA ARG A 608 -63.37 18.53 -55.45
C ARG A 608 -64.33 17.35 -55.46
N ALA A 609 -64.63 16.76 -54.31
CA ALA A 609 -65.55 15.62 -54.27
C ALA A 609 -66.96 16.03 -54.75
N SER A 610 -67.47 17.18 -54.27
CA SER A 610 -68.74 17.74 -54.73
C SER A 610 -68.76 18.02 -56.23
N THR A 611 -67.67 18.58 -56.76
CA THR A 611 -67.52 18.85 -58.20
C THR A 611 -67.55 17.55 -59.02
N ILE A 612 -66.82 16.53 -58.58
CA ILE A 612 -66.74 15.22 -59.26
C ILE A 612 -68.12 14.55 -59.30
N TYR A 613 -68.87 14.55 -58.19
CA TYR A 613 -70.21 13.97 -58.17
C TYR A 613 -71.24 14.78 -58.97
N LEU A 614 -71.10 16.10 -59.03
CA LEU A 614 -71.91 16.95 -59.91
C LEU A 614 -71.65 16.65 -61.39
N GLU A 615 -70.40 16.41 -61.78
CA GLU A 615 -70.05 15.99 -63.14
C GLU A 615 -70.58 14.58 -63.45
N ARG A 616 -70.41 13.63 -62.53
CA ARG A 616 -70.91 12.25 -62.69
C ARG A 616 -72.43 12.20 -62.83
N THR A 617 -73.17 12.97 -62.03
CA THR A 617 -74.64 13.07 -62.16
C THR A 617 -75.05 13.68 -63.49
N ARG A 618 -74.41 14.78 -63.93
CA ARG A 618 -74.65 15.37 -65.26
C ARG A 618 -74.39 14.38 -66.40
N GLN A 619 -73.31 13.61 -66.31
CA GLN A 619 -72.98 12.59 -67.30
C GLN A 619 -73.98 11.42 -67.28
N ALA A 620 -74.37 10.94 -66.11
CA ALA A 620 -75.36 9.87 -65.96
C ALA A 620 -76.74 10.27 -66.53
N LEU A 621 -77.17 11.52 -66.32
CA LEU A 621 -78.41 12.07 -66.89
C LEU A 621 -78.34 12.17 -68.41
N LYS A 622 -77.21 12.63 -68.95
CA LYS A 622 -76.99 12.67 -70.40
C LYS A 622 -77.06 11.27 -71.02
N ASN A 623 -76.41 10.30 -70.41
CA ASN A 623 -76.44 8.90 -70.86
C ASN A 623 -77.85 8.30 -70.74
N SER A 624 -78.62 8.63 -69.69
CA SER A 624 -80.00 8.18 -69.52
C SER A 624 -80.93 8.75 -70.60
N LEU A 625 -80.71 10.00 -71.02
CA LEU A 625 -81.43 10.66 -72.12
C LEU A 625 -81.05 10.08 -73.50
N GLU A 626 -79.78 9.75 -73.72
CA GLU A 626 -79.30 9.08 -74.93
C GLU A 626 -79.85 7.64 -75.03
N THR A 627 -79.94 6.92 -73.91
CA THR A 627 -80.53 5.56 -73.85
C THR A 627 -82.05 5.58 -74.05
N ARG A 628 -82.75 6.67 -73.68
CA ARG A 628 -84.19 6.86 -73.98
C ARG A 628 -84.45 7.24 -75.44
N ASN A 629 -83.49 7.86 -76.12
CA ASN A 629 -83.62 8.29 -77.51
C ASN A 629 -82.98 7.32 -78.54
N GLY A 630 -82.22 6.32 -78.09
CA GLY A 630 -81.58 5.31 -78.92
C GLY A 630 -81.88 3.89 -78.44
N SER A 631 -82.70 3.16 -79.19
CA SER A 631 -82.80 1.70 -79.10
C SER A 631 -81.47 1.02 -79.47
N HIS A 632 -81.00 0.11 -78.61
CA HIS A 632 -79.87 -0.83 -78.79
C HIS A 632 -78.43 -0.27 -78.80
N LEU A 633 -77.67 -0.50 -77.72
CA LEU A 633 -76.59 -1.52 -77.60
C LEU A 633 -75.50 -1.13 -76.55
N GLU A 634 -75.22 -2.12 -75.69
CA GLU A 634 -73.99 -2.43 -74.95
C GLU A 634 -73.41 -1.46 -73.89
N ILE A 635 -73.75 -1.80 -72.64
CA ILE A 635 -73.01 -1.48 -71.42
C ILE A 635 -71.76 -2.39 -71.36
N VAL A 636 -70.56 -1.82 -71.49
CA VAL A 636 -69.31 -2.49 -71.08
C VAL A 636 -69.04 -2.12 -69.64
N ARG A 637 -69.01 -3.17 -68.80
CA ARG A 637 -68.76 -3.17 -67.34
C ARG A 637 -67.33 -2.84 -66.97
#